data_AF-A0A0Q8PMB3-F1
#
_entry.id   AF-A0A0Q8PMB3-F1
#
_cell.length_a   1.000
_cell.length_b   1.000
_cell.length_c   1.000
_cell.angle_alpha   90.00
_cell.angle_beta   90.00
_cell.angle_gamma   90.00
#
_symmetry.space_group_name_H-M   'P 1'
#
loop_
_entity.id
_entity.type
_entity.pdbx_description
1 polymer ?
#
loop_
_entity_poly.entity_id
_entity_poly.type
_entity_poly.pdbx_seq_one_letter_code
_entity_poly.pdbx_strand_id
1 'polypeptide(L)'
;MPVARSRLLLPSPRSSRPTTPAAPAAAPPAALALGLRSARWTGGRLELTGFARRDDRGSGKVRSSFTVLELARPGRPPIRFRTRPLRLPEVTEDSAQSDHNHDWAAFTATVDPERLRTGDGAWPDAEWEVSAGLLRALGPTGVRRERGPLRPHWCGSGEYPPAHWVEQNVRVLLYFADQRLRLKVHRVWSRLTGLRPVDDGLELTGWAHDLPPGTVFRLSHCHTGAESRHPVAATGRDFTVRLPFEAFATVGATTASWHGELLRPDGSTERPVLDERPWPGGLLLARPAGGALLVRQLADGYPQFCVQPGAVLVDRITPDRDGFRLTAQVALPGDGPLELVLRHANGTGEIRRPVERGTPAELTVPAIVTAPDLSRRPLRRGIWELRLRPAGRADAEQPLLLSSRALAQLPCMVGLGATAGVVAGGAKRAVLQSRWHNTLILDSTPVLAPAERSRYAQRRLRTVDYPAARRRPLRPAVLYDVFGGRGYADSPRAVHAELARRAVPLEHLWVVDDAQAVVPAGVRPIRSHSPEWYEALATSRYLVGNTHLPEFLERRPGQVVLQTWHGSLLKRIAHDMANPLLAKAGYLAALDREVPQWSLLLSPSAFATPILRRAFRYTGEVLESGYPRNDLLAGPADASAVRRRLGIPDDRRIVLYAPTWREDQQRANGDGYRLDLRLDLAAARAALGEDHVLLVRPHTHVAEPLPDAGDGFVLDVGDYPDVQELLLAADVLVTDYSSIMFDFAITGRPILFFTYDLEHYRDALRGFYFDFEREAPGPLLADSAELIGALRSLTTDSTLADRHADAYRRFRATHCRLDDGRAAARVVDRLLELGG
;
A
#
# COMPACT_ATOMS: atom_id res chain seq x y z
N MET A 1 46.46 -16.80 -16.47
CA MET A 1 46.00 -15.39 -16.61
C MET A 1 45.00 -15.10 -15.51
N PRO A 2 45.27 -14.16 -14.60
CA PRO A 2 44.47 -13.97 -13.39
C PRO A 2 43.29 -13.01 -13.63
N VAL A 3 42.18 -13.36 -12.99
CA VAL A 3 40.89 -12.66 -13.00
C VAL A 3 40.99 -11.35 -12.22
N ALA A 4 40.83 -10.21 -12.92
CA ALA A 4 40.69 -8.90 -12.29
C ALA A 4 39.23 -8.68 -11.87
N ARG A 5 39.01 -8.60 -10.55
CA ARG A 5 37.74 -8.29 -9.88
C ARG A 5 37.42 -6.80 -10.02
N SER A 6 36.30 -6.46 -10.65
CA SER A 6 35.70 -5.12 -10.55
C SER A 6 34.69 -5.07 -9.41
N ARG A 7 35.03 -4.27 -8.39
CA ARG A 7 34.27 -4.06 -7.16
C ARG A 7 32.95 -3.33 -7.44
N LEU A 8 31.83 -3.99 -7.15
CA LEU A 8 30.58 -3.33 -6.74
C LEU A 8 30.74 -2.85 -5.29
N LEU A 9 30.72 -1.54 -5.07
CA LEU A 9 30.61 -0.94 -3.75
C LEU A 9 29.14 -0.99 -3.30
N LEU A 10 28.79 -2.07 -2.59
CA LEU A 10 27.65 -2.10 -1.68
C LEU A 10 28.07 -1.47 -0.34
N PRO A 11 27.25 -0.63 0.32
CA PRO A 11 27.53 -0.21 1.67
C PRO A 11 27.39 -1.39 2.64
N SER A 12 28.50 -1.82 3.24
CA SER A 12 28.52 -2.83 4.30
C SER A 12 27.93 -2.26 5.60
N PRO A 13 27.20 -3.07 6.38
CA PRO A 13 26.67 -2.68 7.68
C PRO A 13 27.82 -2.58 8.68
N ARG A 14 28.01 -1.41 9.31
CA ARG A 14 28.91 -1.30 10.46
C ARG A 14 28.12 -1.53 11.73
N SER A 15 28.55 -2.55 12.47
CA SER A 15 28.23 -2.78 13.88
C SER A 15 28.54 -1.53 14.71
N SER A 16 27.59 -1.08 15.54
CA SER A 16 27.87 -0.14 16.63
C SER A 16 27.83 -0.91 17.96
N ARG A 17 29.00 -1.10 18.57
CA ARG A 17 29.11 -1.31 20.02
C ARG A 17 28.66 -0.04 20.75
N PRO A 18 28.15 -0.14 21.99
CA PRO A 18 27.51 0.97 22.68
C PRO A 18 28.55 1.99 23.13
N THR A 19 28.48 3.21 22.59
CA THR A 19 29.21 4.37 23.11
C THR A 19 28.37 5.08 24.17
N THR A 20 28.97 5.27 25.34
CA THR A 20 28.54 6.12 26.46
C THR A 20 27.93 7.44 25.94
N PRO A 21 26.83 7.94 26.51
CA PRO A 21 26.09 9.07 25.93
C PRO A 21 26.96 10.32 25.93
N ALA A 22 27.37 10.75 24.73
CA ALA A 22 27.90 12.09 24.54
C ALA A 22 26.78 13.10 24.85
N ALA A 23 27.13 14.18 25.56
CA ALA A 23 26.25 15.32 25.78
C ALA A 23 25.58 15.73 24.45
N PRO A 24 24.28 16.09 24.45
CA PRO A 24 23.54 16.31 23.22
C PRO A 24 24.25 17.38 22.39
N ALA A 25 24.79 16.96 21.24
CA ALA A 25 25.24 17.89 20.22
C ALA A 25 24.05 18.82 19.91
N ALA A 26 24.30 20.14 19.93
CA ALA A 26 23.29 21.13 19.60
C ALA A 26 22.58 20.73 18.30
N ALA A 27 21.26 20.59 18.35
CA ALA A 27 20.45 20.24 17.19
C ALA A 27 20.82 21.17 16.01
N PRO A 28 20.96 20.65 14.77
CA PRO A 28 21.18 21.52 13.62
C PRO A 28 20.09 22.58 13.57
N PRO A 29 20.39 23.82 13.15
CA PRO A 29 19.41 24.90 13.12
C PRO A 29 18.18 24.43 12.34
N ALA A 30 17.00 24.51 12.97
CA ALA A 30 15.77 23.93 12.42
C ALA A 30 15.56 24.38 10.96
N ALA A 31 15.46 23.40 10.07
CA ALA A 31 15.50 23.62 8.63
C ALA A 31 14.19 24.25 8.14
N LEU A 32 14.31 25.26 7.28
CA LEU A 32 13.21 25.76 6.47
C LEU A 32 12.89 24.70 5.41
N ALA A 33 11.69 24.13 5.46
CA ALA A 33 11.19 23.19 4.46
C ALA A 33 10.29 23.92 3.46
N LEU A 34 10.70 23.89 2.19
CA LEU A 34 10.01 24.49 1.06
C LEU A 34 9.74 23.41 0.02
N GLY A 35 8.50 23.27 -0.43
CA GLY A 35 8.12 22.24 -1.40
C GLY A 35 7.08 22.72 -2.39
N LEU A 36 7.19 22.25 -3.62
CA LEU A 36 6.13 22.33 -4.62
C LEU A 36 5.23 21.09 -4.47
N ARG A 37 3.91 21.28 -4.43
CA ARG A 37 2.92 20.19 -4.40
C ARG A 37 2.34 19.90 -5.78
N SER A 38 2.04 20.95 -6.53
CA SER A 38 1.52 20.83 -7.89
C SER A 38 1.82 22.08 -8.70
N ALA A 39 1.93 21.90 -10.01
CA ALA A 39 2.03 22.97 -11.00
C ALA A 39 1.07 22.66 -12.15
N ARG A 40 0.14 23.56 -12.47
CA ARG A 40 -0.86 23.34 -13.52
C ARG A 40 -1.05 24.57 -14.37
N TRP A 41 -1.39 24.38 -15.64
CA TRP A 41 -1.77 25.47 -16.52
C TRP A 41 -3.30 25.54 -16.59
N THR A 42 -3.87 26.67 -16.21
CA THR A 42 -5.31 26.94 -16.20
C THR A 42 -5.56 28.27 -16.91
N GLY A 43 -6.29 28.25 -18.02
CA GLY A 43 -6.59 29.46 -18.79
C GLY A 43 -5.34 30.25 -19.22
N GLY A 44 -4.27 29.55 -19.62
CA GLY A 44 -3.00 30.16 -20.04
C GLY A 44 -2.11 30.69 -18.90
N ARG A 45 -2.54 30.54 -17.64
CA ARG A 45 -1.78 30.96 -16.46
C ARG A 45 -1.24 29.74 -15.72
N LEU A 46 -0.03 29.85 -15.17
CA LEU A 46 0.58 28.80 -14.38
C LEU A 46 0.19 28.94 -12.91
N GLU A 47 -0.51 27.95 -12.38
CA GLU A 47 -0.94 27.83 -11.00
C GLU A 47 0.01 26.91 -10.23
N LEU A 48 0.70 27.47 -9.24
CA LEU A 48 1.60 26.74 -8.35
C LEU A 48 0.95 26.59 -6.98
N THR A 49 0.92 25.37 -6.47
CA THR A 49 0.60 25.09 -5.06
C THR A 49 1.85 24.56 -4.37
N GLY A 50 2.22 25.15 -3.25
CA GLY A 50 3.40 24.76 -2.49
C GLY A 50 3.24 25.03 -1.00
N PHE A 51 4.31 24.79 -0.24
CA PHE A 51 4.35 25.09 1.19
C PHE A 51 5.70 25.64 1.63
N ALA A 52 5.66 26.38 2.74
CA ALA A 52 6.85 26.88 3.42
C ALA A 52 6.66 26.77 4.94
N ARG A 53 7.41 25.87 5.59
CA ARG A 53 7.30 25.60 7.03
C ARG A 53 8.67 25.54 7.70
N ARG A 54 8.69 25.78 9.01
CA ARG A 54 9.85 25.53 9.86
C ARG A 54 9.51 24.48 10.89
N ASP A 55 10.46 23.58 11.13
CA ASP A 55 10.29 22.44 12.03
C ASP A 55 10.28 22.80 13.53
N ASP A 56 10.68 24.01 13.89
CA ASP A 56 10.73 24.48 15.29
C ASP A 56 9.51 25.31 15.71
N ARG A 57 8.55 25.58 14.80
CA ARG A 57 7.43 26.50 15.06
C ARG A 57 6.18 26.20 14.23
N GLY A 58 5.01 26.28 14.87
CA GLY A 58 3.72 26.13 14.19
C GLY A 58 3.28 27.31 13.31
N SER A 59 2.55 26.98 12.25
CA SER A 59 1.85 27.87 11.29
C SER A 59 0.38 27.45 11.17
N GLY A 60 -0.25 27.13 12.29
CA GLY A 60 -1.63 26.60 12.35
C GLY A 60 -2.74 27.65 12.24
N LYS A 61 -2.40 28.95 12.12
CA LYS A 61 -3.37 30.05 12.02
C LYS A 61 -3.24 30.78 10.69
N VAL A 62 -4.36 31.27 10.15
CA VAL A 62 -4.39 32.19 9.01
C VAL A 62 -3.48 33.39 9.31
N ARG A 63 -2.64 33.80 8.34
CA ARG A 63 -1.68 34.93 8.45
C ARG A 63 -0.54 34.75 9.47
N SER A 64 -0.36 33.57 10.07
CA SER A 64 0.80 33.29 10.93
C SER A 64 2.13 33.26 10.16
N SER A 65 2.06 33.10 8.84
CA SER A 65 3.19 33.20 7.93
C SER A 65 2.73 33.68 6.55
N PHE A 66 3.62 34.29 5.79
CA PHE A 66 3.38 34.69 4.42
C PHE A 66 4.50 34.20 3.53
N THR A 67 4.16 33.60 2.41
CA THR A 67 5.16 33.16 1.42
C THR A 67 5.19 34.14 0.25
N VAL A 68 6.37 34.43 -0.27
CA VAL A 68 6.55 35.17 -1.52
C VAL A 68 7.30 34.28 -2.48
N LEU A 69 6.80 34.15 -3.71
CA LEU A 69 7.54 33.51 -4.79
C LEU A 69 8.37 34.54 -5.55
N GLU A 70 9.59 34.14 -5.90
CA GLU A 70 10.53 34.98 -6.62
C GLU A 70 11.17 34.20 -7.76
N LEU A 71 11.12 34.78 -8.97
CA LEU A 71 11.83 34.31 -10.15
C LEU A 71 13.06 35.19 -10.33
N ALA A 72 14.25 34.60 -10.20
CA ALA A 72 15.52 35.30 -10.30
C ALA A 72 16.29 34.83 -11.55
N ARG A 73 16.88 35.79 -12.28
CA ARG A 73 17.86 35.50 -13.34
C ARG A 73 19.02 36.49 -13.28
N PRO A 74 20.24 36.09 -13.67
CA PRO A 74 21.41 36.98 -13.64
C PRO A 74 21.19 38.29 -14.39
N GLY A 75 21.69 39.40 -13.84
CA GLY A 75 21.67 40.72 -14.49
C GLY A 75 20.30 41.40 -14.61
N ARG A 76 19.24 40.87 -13.98
CA ARG A 76 17.89 41.47 -14.00
C ARG A 76 17.26 41.47 -12.60
N PRO A 77 16.40 42.46 -12.27
CA PRO A 77 15.67 42.45 -11.02
C PRO A 77 14.72 41.25 -10.94
N PRO A 78 14.55 40.64 -9.77
CA PRO A 78 13.71 39.46 -9.63
C PRO A 78 12.22 39.79 -9.80
N ILE A 79 11.49 38.88 -10.46
CA ILE A 79 10.04 39.00 -10.62
C ILE A 79 9.38 38.36 -9.41
N ARG A 80 8.64 39.16 -8.64
CA ARG A 80 7.92 38.69 -7.44
C ARG A 80 6.46 38.41 -7.76
N PHE A 81 5.95 37.33 -7.21
CA PHE A 81 4.54 36.94 -7.31
C PHE A 81 3.92 36.91 -5.92
N ARG A 82 2.73 37.52 -5.81
CA ARG A 82 1.94 37.47 -4.59
C ARG A 82 1.37 36.07 -4.46
N THR A 83 1.58 35.44 -3.30
CA THR A 83 0.93 34.18 -2.99
C THR A 83 -0.34 34.43 -2.17
N ARG A 84 -1.27 33.47 -2.21
CA ARG A 84 -2.45 33.43 -1.34
C ARG A 84 -2.28 32.29 -0.35
N PRO A 85 -2.45 32.51 0.96
CA PRO A 85 -2.45 31.42 1.94
C PRO A 85 -3.48 30.36 1.59
N LEU A 86 -3.10 29.10 1.72
CA LEU A 86 -3.96 27.94 1.50
C LEU A 86 -3.96 27.08 2.77
N ARG A 87 -5.13 26.62 3.20
CA ARG A 87 -5.21 25.59 4.23
C ARG A 87 -4.97 24.22 3.58
N LEU A 88 -3.88 23.55 3.96
CA LEU A 88 -3.47 22.24 3.44
C LEU A 88 -2.92 21.37 4.60
N PRO A 89 -3.77 20.61 5.31
CA PRO A 89 -3.36 19.82 6.49
C PRO A 89 -2.32 18.73 6.19
N GLU A 90 -2.18 18.32 4.93
CA GLU A 90 -1.12 17.44 4.43
C GLU A 90 0.28 17.99 4.76
N VAL A 91 0.44 19.31 4.91
CA VAL A 91 1.71 19.92 5.32
C VAL A 91 2.03 19.63 6.80
N THR A 92 1.01 19.57 7.66
CA THR A 92 1.16 19.11 9.06
C THR A 92 1.40 17.61 9.11
N GLU A 93 0.75 16.85 8.24
CA GLU A 93 0.92 15.40 8.18
C GLU A 93 2.36 15.03 7.77
N ASP A 94 2.84 15.58 6.65
CA ASP A 94 4.17 15.33 6.09
C ASP A 94 5.31 15.83 6.99
N SER A 95 5.01 16.68 7.99
CA SER A 95 6.01 17.07 8.98
C SER A 95 6.45 15.92 9.87
N ALA A 96 5.57 14.93 10.06
CA ALA A 96 5.73 13.88 11.05
C ALA A 96 6.04 14.40 12.47
N GLN A 97 5.65 15.64 12.79
CA GLN A 97 5.82 16.28 14.09
C GLN A 97 4.54 16.25 14.91
N SER A 98 4.68 16.10 16.23
CA SER A 98 3.55 16.09 17.16
C SER A 98 3.25 17.45 17.78
N ASP A 99 4.20 18.38 17.76
CA ASP A 99 4.14 19.60 18.60
C ASP A 99 3.69 20.83 17.81
N HIS A 100 3.77 20.78 16.48
CA HIS A 100 3.49 21.91 15.61
C HIS A 100 2.44 21.59 14.55
N ASN A 101 1.49 22.51 14.40
CA ASN A 101 0.49 22.50 13.34
C ASN A 101 0.97 23.43 12.21
N HIS A 102 0.93 22.95 10.96
CA HIS A 102 1.32 23.67 9.75
C HIS A 102 0.19 23.76 8.71
N ASP A 103 -1.07 23.61 9.12
CA ASP A 103 -2.21 23.58 8.22
C ASP A 103 -2.31 24.83 7.34
N TRP A 104 -1.79 25.98 7.78
CA TRP A 104 -1.78 27.24 7.02
C TRP A 104 -0.40 27.63 6.49
N ALA A 105 0.55 26.69 6.40
CA ALA A 105 1.88 26.90 5.82
C ALA A 105 1.90 26.79 4.29
N ALA A 106 0.80 26.34 3.67
CA ALA A 106 0.68 26.24 2.23
C ALA A 106 0.28 27.57 1.57
N PHE A 107 0.56 27.66 0.27
CA PHE A 107 0.23 28.80 -0.55
C PHE A 107 -0.16 28.37 -1.96
N THR A 108 -0.94 29.22 -2.61
CA THR A 108 -1.13 29.20 -4.07
C THR A 108 -0.49 30.45 -4.67
N ALA A 109 -0.01 30.33 -5.91
CA ALA A 109 0.49 31.46 -6.68
C ALA A 109 0.12 31.29 -8.15
N THR A 110 -0.25 32.39 -8.78
CA THR A 110 -0.54 32.43 -10.22
C THR A 110 0.56 33.22 -10.92
N VAL A 111 1.25 32.57 -11.83
CA VAL A 111 2.28 33.15 -12.69
C VAL A 111 1.64 33.43 -14.05
N ASP A 112 1.50 34.71 -14.35
CA ASP A 112 1.12 35.18 -15.67
C ASP A 112 2.36 35.15 -16.58
N PRO A 113 2.39 34.31 -17.63
CA PRO A 113 3.58 34.19 -18.47
C PRO A 113 3.91 35.48 -19.20
N GLU A 114 2.95 36.39 -19.43
CA GLU A 114 3.19 37.69 -20.07
C GLU A 114 4.20 38.55 -19.30
N ARG A 115 4.34 38.34 -17.98
CA ARG A 115 5.36 39.02 -17.16
C ARG A 115 6.80 38.58 -17.45
N LEU A 116 6.99 37.54 -18.26
CA LEU A 116 8.30 37.02 -18.67
C LEU A 116 8.80 37.68 -19.95
N ARG A 117 7.94 38.41 -20.68
CA ARG A 117 8.34 39.17 -21.88
C ARG A 117 9.36 40.25 -21.52
N THR A 118 10.20 40.58 -22.49
CA THR A 118 11.11 41.74 -22.41
C THR A 118 10.34 43.05 -22.56
N GLY A 119 10.99 44.19 -22.28
CA GLY A 119 10.32 45.51 -22.27
C GLY A 119 9.76 45.94 -23.63
N ASP A 120 10.24 45.34 -24.71
CA ASP A 120 9.77 45.47 -26.10
C ASP A 120 8.67 44.45 -26.46
N GLY A 121 8.23 43.62 -25.51
CA GLY A 121 7.19 42.62 -25.71
C GLY A 121 7.65 41.30 -26.33
N ALA A 122 8.95 41.08 -26.55
CA ALA A 122 9.44 39.81 -27.08
C ALA A 122 9.53 38.70 -26.01
N TRP A 123 9.44 37.43 -26.42
CA TRP A 123 9.78 36.30 -25.56
C TRP A 123 11.28 36.05 -25.55
N PRO A 124 11.96 36.20 -24.41
CA PRO A 124 13.38 35.90 -24.32
C PRO A 124 13.60 34.38 -24.25
N ASP A 125 14.59 33.85 -24.95
CA ASP A 125 15.09 32.49 -24.68
C ASP A 125 15.95 32.57 -23.40
N ALA A 126 15.33 32.31 -22.25
CA ALA A 126 15.91 32.61 -20.95
C ALA A 126 15.38 31.69 -19.84
N GLU A 127 16.11 31.64 -18.74
CA GLU A 127 15.84 30.78 -17.60
C GLU A 127 15.85 31.57 -16.29
N TRP A 128 14.97 31.17 -15.37
CA TRP A 128 14.83 31.74 -14.04
C TRP A 128 14.91 30.63 -12.99
N GLU A 129 15.61 30.89 -11.89
CA GLU A 129 15.48 30.10 -10.67
C GLU A 129 14.21 30.52 -9.93
N VAL A 130 13.39 29.54 -9.53
CA VAL A 130 12.16 29.74 -8.75
C VAL A 130 12.46 29.45 -7.28
N SER A 131 12.33 30.47 -6.45
CA SER A 131 12.54 30.35 -5.00
C SER A 131 11.32 30.82 -4.21
N ALA A 132 11.18 30.29 -2.99
CA ALA A 132 10.17 30.73 -2.04
C ALA A 132 10.84 31.42 -0.85
N GLY A 133 10.27 32.54 -0.44
CA GLY A 133 10.66 33.30 0.74
C GLY A 133 9.56 33.27 1.79
N LEU A 134 9.87 32.75 2.97
CA LEU A 134 9.00 32.82 4.14
C LEU A 134 9.23 34.17 4.83
N LEU A 135 8.19 35.01 4.83
CA LEU A 135 8.12 36.27 5.56
C LEU A 135 7.44 36.04 6.91
N ARG A 136 8.09 36.49 7.97
CA ARG A 136 7.58 36.41 9.34
C ARG A 136 7.55 37.78 9.97
N ALA A 137 6.39 38.17 10.51
CA ALA A 137 6.30 39.31 11.41
C ALA A 137 7.00 38.98 12.75
N LEU A 138 7.92 39.84 13.18
CA LEU A 138 8.61 39.79 14.47
C LEU A 138 7.97 40.73 15.51
N GLY A 139 6.91 41.46 15.12
CA GLY A 139 6.27 42.53 15.89
C GLY A 139 5.58 43.53 14.95
N PRO A 140 5.17 44.72 15.42
CA PRO A 140 4.47 45.73 14.62
C PRO A 140 5.29 46.27 13.44
N THR A 141 6.63 46.22 13.52
CA THR A 141 7.53 46.88 12.55
C THR A 141 8.64 45.98 11.99
N GLY A 142 8.82 44.76 12.49
CA GLY A 142 9.92 43.88 12.09
C GLY A 142 9.46 42.72 11.21
N VAL A 143 10.13 42.48 10.07
CA VAL A 143 9.91 41.29 9.24
C VAL A 143 11.23 40.54 9.02
N ARG A 144 11.27 39.25 9.36
CA ARG A 144 12.39 38.37 8.97
C ARG A 144 12.02 37.63 7.69
N ARG A 145 12.94 37.61 6.74
CA ARG A 145 12.82 36.85 5.49
C ARG A 145 13.83 35.72 5.47
N GLU A 146 13.35 34.50 5.33
CA GLU A 146 14.17 33.31 5.08
C GLU A 146 13.80 32.79 3.69
N ARG A 147 14.80 32.37 2.90
CA ARG A 147 14.58 31.93 1.50
C ARG A 147 15.26 30.60 1.23
N GLY A 148 14.74 29.87 0.26
CA GLY A 148 15.37 28.67 -0.25
C GLY A 148 14.70 28.16 -1.54
N PRO A 149 15.26 27.10 -2.13
CA PRO A 149 14.70 26.46 -3.30
C PRO A 149 13.44 25.67 -2.93
N LEU A 150 12.48 25.59 -3.86
CA LEU A 150 11.37 24.65 -3.75
C LEU A 150 11.88 23.25 -4.09
N ARG A 151 11.59 22.27 -3.24
CA ARG A 151 11.85 20.85 -3.53
C ARG A 151 10.69 20.21 -4.30
N PRO A 152 10.95 19.20 -5.15
CA PRO A 152 9.91 18.48 -5.87
C PRO A 152 8.99 17.73 -4.91
N HIS A 153 7.73 17.57 -5.32
CA HIS A 153 6.88 16.56 -4.71
C HIS A 153 7.34 15.16 -5.13
N TRP A 154 6.88 14.13 -4.44
CA TRP A 154 7.27 12.75 -4.75
C TRP A 154 6.49 12.16 -5.95
N CYS A 155 5.44 12.83 -6.43
CA CYS A 155 4.63 12.41 -7.57
C CYS A 155 3.94 13.58 -8.30
N GLY A 156 3.36 13.28 -9.46
CA GLY A 156 2.50 14.14 -10.24
C GLY A 156 3.19 15.41 -10.73
N SER A 157 2.39 16.44 -11.01
CA SER A 157 2.90 17.74 -11.50
C SER A 157 3.83 18.49 -10.53
N GLY A 158 3.88 18.09 -9.26
CA GLY A 158 4.84 18.63 -8.29
C GLY A 158 6.23 18.02 -8.42
N GLU A 159 6.32 16.80 -8.98
CA GLU A 159 7.57 16.13 -9.36
C GLU A 159 7.99 16.59 -10.77
N TYR A 160 7.05 16.53 -11.73
CA TYR A 160 7.27 16.87 -13.14
C TYR A 160 6.18 17.83 -13.66
N PRO A 161 6.40 19.15 -13.56
CA PRO A 161 5.46 20.15 -14.06
C PRO A 161 5.25 20.07 -15.59
N PRO A 162 4.02 20.26 -16.09
CA PRO A 162 3.76 20.29 -17.53
C PRO A 162 4.28 21.58 -18.18
N ALA A 163 4.77 21.46 -19.42
CA ALA A 163 5.09 22.59 -20.28
C ALA A 163 3.82 23.25 -20.86
N HIS A 164 3.93 24.48 -21.36
CA HIS A 164 2.84 25.18 -22.03
C HIS A 164 3.34 26.05 -23.17
N TRP A 165 2.66 25.97 -24.32
CA TRP A 165 2.95 26.80 -25.49
C TRP A 165 2.23 28.14 -25.34
N VAL A 166 3.00 29.22 -25.29
CA VAL A 166 2.48 30.60 -25.21
C VAL A 166 2.35 31.24 -26.59
N GLU A 167 3.14 30.76 -27.56
CA GLU A 167 3.03 31.08 -28.98
C GLU A 167 3.29 29.83 -29.82
N GLN A 168 3.16 29.93 -31.15
CA GLN A 168 3.36 28.78 -32.04
C GLN A 168 4.73 28.11 -31.84
N ASN A 169 5.78 28.89 -31.60
CA ASN A 169 7.17 28.42 -31.47
C ASN A 169 7.82 28.85 -30.14
N VAL A 170 7.02 29.18 -29.12
CA VAL A 170 7.54 29.54 -27.80
C VAL A 170 6.79 28.76 -26.74
N ARG A 171 7.55 28.09 -25.86
CA ARG A 171 6.99 27.35 -24.73
C ARG A 171 7.64 27.76 -23.41
N VAL A 172 6.86 27.67 -22.34
CA VAL A 172 7.32 27.82 -20.96
C VAL A 172 7.32 26.44 -20.32
N LEU A 173 8.46 26.05 -19.75
CA LEU A 173 8.63 24.77 -19.06
C LEU A 173 9.17 24.98 -17.64
N LEU A 174 8.73 24.12 -16.73
CA LEU A 174 9.22 24.06 -15.37
C LEU A 174 9.84 22.69 -15.13
N TYR A 175 11.03 22.68 -14.54
CA TYR A 175 11.75 21.43 -14.28
C TYR A 175 12.69 21.61 -13.10
N PHE A 176 13.12 20.49 -12.53
CA PHE A 176 14.11 20.48 -11.46
C PHE A 176 15.50 20.20 -12.02
N ALA A 177 16.45 21.07 -11.72
CA ALA A 177 17.88 20.86 -11.96
C ALA A 177 18.63 21.13 -10.65
N ASP A 178 19.49 20.20 -10.25
CA ASP A 178 20.22 20.25 -8.97
C ASP A 178 19.30 20.46 -7.75
N GLN A 179 18.13 19.82 -7.76
CA GLN A 179 17.09 19.96 -6.72
C GLN A 179 16.51 21.39 -6.59
N ARG A 180 16.67 22.23 -7.62
CA ARG A 180 16.10 23.57 -7.70
C ARG A 180 15.09 23.64 -8.84
N LEU A 181 13.93 24.22 -8.54
CA LEU A 181 12.91 24.49 -9.55
C LEU A 181 13.39 25.62 -10.47
N ARG A 182 13.41 25.36 -11.77
CA ARG A 182 13.72 26.33 -12.81
C ARG A 182 12.52 26.51 -13.73
N LEU A 183 12.35 27.74 -14.21
CA LEU A 183 11.39 28.09 -15.25
C LEU A 183 12.19 28.54 -16.47
N LYS A 184 11.94 27.93 -17.63
CA LYS A 184 12.58 28.30 -18.90
C LYS A 184 11.54 28.71 -19.92
N VAL A 185 11.73 29.87 -20.52
CA VAL A 185 11.08 30.26 -21.77
C VAL A 185 12.00 29.78 -22.88
N HIS A 186 11.52 28.86 -23.70
CA HIS A 186 12.28 28.22 -24.77
C HIS A 186 11.68 28.60 -26.11
N ARG A 187 12.48 29.26 -26.95
CA ARG A 187 12.12 29.50 -28.36
C ARG A 187 12.50 28.25 -29.16
N VAL A 188 11.49 27.63 -29.74
CA VAL A 188 11.61 26.36 -30.44
C VAL A 188 11.94 26.63 -31.90
N TRP A 189 13.13 26.21 -32.32
CA TRP A 189 13.61 26.36 -33.69
C TRP A 189 13.25 25.16 -34.58
N SER A 190 13.01 23.99 -34.00
CA SER A 190 12.54 22.80 -34.70
C SER A 190 11.66 21.92 -33.81
N ARG A 191 10.71 21.22 -34.43
CA ARG A 191 9.74 20.35 -33.76
C ARG A 191 9.38 19.14 -34.59
N LEU A 192 9.06 18.04 -33.93
CA LEU A 192 8.35 16.92 -34.51
C LEU A 192 6.85 17.17 -34.35
N THR A 193 6.13 17.20 -35.46
CA THR A 193 4.68 17.45 -35.54
C THR A 193 3.86 16.18 -35.71
N GLY A 194 4.50 15.05 -36.02
CA GLY A 194 3.83 13.76 -36.18
C GLY A 194 4.78 12.57 -36.12
N LEU A 195 4.24 11.45 -35.65
CA LEU A 195 4.92 10.16 -35.56
C LEU A 195 3.95 9.12 -36.14
N ARG A 196 4.32 8.47 -37.23
CA ARG A 196 3.44 7.53 -37.93
C ARG A 196 4.12 6.18 -38.13
N PRO A 197 3.50 5.06 -37.71
CA PRO A 197 3.99 3.75 -38.09
C PRO A 197 3.99 3.58 -39.62
N VAL A 198 5.04 2.95 -40.12
CA VAL A 198 5.17 2.44 -41.48
C VAL A 198 5.64 0.98 -41.43
N ASP A 199 5.49 0.24 -42.51
CA ASP A 199 5.69 -1.23 -42.53
C ASP A 199 7.06 -1.67 -42.02
N ASP A 200 8.11 -0.89 -42.29
CA ASP A 200 9.51 -1.19 -41.95
C ASP A 200 10.08 -0.32 -40.83
N GLY A 201 9.28 0.53 -40.19
CA GLY A 201 9.75 1.41 -39.12
C GLY A 201 8.82 2.56 -38.74
N LEU A 202 9.40 3.75 -38.63
CA LEU A 202 8.76 4.95 -38.14
C LEU A 202 8.98 6.13 -39.09
N GLU A 203 7.91 6.78 -39.50
CA GLU A 203 7.98 8.05 -40.21
C GLU A 203 7.76 9.21 -39.24
N LEU A 204 8.70 10.16 -39.22
CA LEU A 204 8.63 11.40 -38.47
C LEU A 204 8.24 12.53 -39.42
N THR A 205 7.27 13.34 -39.04
CA THR A 205 7.03 14.64 -39.67
C THR A 205 7.40 15.75 -38.70
N GLY A 206 7.93 16.86 -39.23
CA GLY A 206 8.36 17.97 -38.40
C GLY A 206 8.41 19.29 -39.14
N TRP A 207 8.77 20.34 -38.40
CA TRP A 207 8.95 21.69 -38.89
C TRP A 207 10.26 22.24 -38.32
N ALA A 208 11.03 22.97 -39.11
CA ALA A 208 12.23 23.68 -38.68
C ALA A 208 12.25 25.12 -39.22
N HIS A 209 12.76 26.05 -38.43
CA HIS A 209 12.87 27.46 -38.81
C HIS A 209 13.78 27.65 -40.03
N ASP A 210 14.90 26.91 -40.02
CA ASP A 210 15.88 26.84 -41.08
C ASP A 210 16.31 25.38 -41.31
N LEU A 211 16.27 24.96 -42.58
CA LEU A 211 16.49 23.59 -43.01
C LEU A 211 17.23 23.58 -44.36
N PRO A 212 18.55 23.83 -44.37
CA PRO A 212 19.32 23.92 -45.60
C PRO A 212 19.35 22.58 -46.36
N PRO A 213 19.44 22.61 -47.70
CA PRO A 213 19.64 21.39 -48.49
C PRO A 213 20.85 20.60 -47.99
N GLY A 214 20.68 19.29 -47.84
CA GLY A 214 21.73 18.40 -47.30
C GLY A 214 21.67 18.18 -45.79
N THR A 215 20.73 18.78 -45.06
CA THR A 215 20.44 18.39 -43.67
C THR A 215 20.01 16.92 -43.59
N VAL A 216 20.54 16.20 -42.61
CA VAL A 216 20.18 14.80 -42.31
C VAL A 216 19.66 14.67 -40.89
N PHE A 217 18.87 13.65 -40.61
CA PHE A 217 18.44 13.32 -39.25
C PHE A 217 19.41 12.32 -38.66
N ARG A 218 20.12 12.71 -37.61
CA ARG A 218 21.06 11.87 -36.89
C ARG A 218 20.37 11.25 -35.69
N LEU A 219 20.40 9.92 -35.61
CA LEU A 219 20.06 9.16 -34.41
C LEU A 219 21.35 8.79 -33.68
N SER A 220 21.44 9.16 -32.41
CA SER A 220 22.59 8.85 -31.55
C SER A 220 22.16 8.02 -30.35
N HIS A 221 22.85 6.90 -30.12
CA HIS A 221 22.60 6.01 -29.01
C HIS A 221 23.11 6.65 -27.71
N CYS A 222 22.23 6.78 -26.71
CA CYS A 222 22.49 7.59 -25.51
C CYS A 222 23.67 7.10 -24.64
N HIS A 223 24.10 5.84 -24.78
CA HIS A 223 25.15 5.26 -23.93
C HIS A 223 26.47 5.02 -24.67
N THR A 224 26.42 4.30 -25.78
CA THR A 224 27.58 4.00 -26.63
C THR A 224 28.01 5.16 -27.55
N GLY A 225 27.13 6.14 -27.80
CA GLY A 225 27.39 7.18 -28.80
C GLY A 225 27.35 6.70 -30.25
N ALA A 226 26.92 5.46 -30.51
CA ALA A 226 26.76 4.96 -31.88
C ALA A 226 25.74 5.83 -32.65
N GLU A 227 26.04 6.15 -33.91
CA GLU A 227 25.23 7.07 -34.71
C GLU A 227 24.75 6.42 -36.01
N SER A 228 23.55 6.79 -36.45
CA SER A 228 23.07 6.56 -37.81
C SER A 228 22.48 7.83 -38.40
N ARG A 229 22.55 8.00 -39.72
CA ARG A 229 22.11 9.20 -40.43
C ARG A 229 21.05 8.84 -41.46
N HIS A 230 19.97 9.60 -41.47
CA HIS A 230 18.78 9.33 -42.29
C HIS A 230 18.46 10.56 -43.14
N PRO A 231 18.14 10.39 -44.44
CA PRO A 231 17.77 11.52 -45.29
C PRO A 231 16.55 12.28 -44.77
N VAL A 232 16.59 13.61 -44.89
CA VAL A 232 15.47 14.49 -44.57
C VAL A 232 14.84 14.98 -45.88
N ALA A 233 13.58 14.65 -46.10
CA ALA A 233 12.80 15.19 -47.21
C ALA A 233 12.17 16.52 -46.77
N ALA A 234 12.63 17.64 -47.31
CA ALA A 234 12.17 18.98 -46.96
C ALA A 234 11.18 19.54 -47.99
N THR A 235 10.10 20.17 -47.54
CA THR A 235 9.19 20.99 -48.36
C THR A 235 9.02 22.35 -47.66
N GLY A 236 9.79 23.35 -48.10
CA GLY A 236 9.87 24.61 -47.39
C GLY A 236 10.47 24.43 -45.99
N ARG A 237 9.68 24.69 -44.95
CA ARG A 237 10.07 24.51 -43.53
C ARG A 237 9.62 23.20 -42.92
N ASP A 238 8.75 22.46 -43.60
CA ASP A 238 8.28 21.16 -43.14
C ASP A 238 9.24 20.07 -43.63
N PHE A 239 9.36 19.01 -42.84
CA PHE A 239 10.25 17.91 -43.15
C PHE A 239 9.65 16.55 -42.80
N THR A 240 10.11 15.53 -43.52
CA THR A 240 9.79 14.12 -43.24
C THR A 240 11.08 13.31 -43.17
N VAL A 241 11.12 12.37 -42.22
CA VAL A 241 12.24 11.42 -42.03
C VAL A 241 11.67 10.03 -41.89
N ARG A 242 12.22 9.05 -42.60
CA ARG A 242 11.92 7.63 -42.39
C ARG A 242 13.04 6.99 -41.61
N LEU A 243 12.68 6.30 -40.53
CA LEU A 243 13.58 5.61 -39.63
C LEU A 243 13.22 4.12 -39.63
N PRO A 244 13.99 3.27 -40.35
CA PRO A 244 13.74 1.84 -40.35
C PRO A 244 14.05 1.23 -38.98
N PHE A 245 13.43 0.09 -38.64
CA PHE A 245 13.64 -0.54 -37.32
C PHE A 245 15.10 -0.94 -37.04
N GLU A 246 15.89 -1.15 -38.08
CA GLU A 246 17.34 -1.39 -38.03
C GLU A 246 18.15 -0.18 -37.55
N ALA A 247 17.61 1.04 -37.73
CA ALA A 247 18.22 2.27 -37.22
C ALA A 247 18.33 2.27 -35.68
N PHE A 248 17.54 1.43 -35.01
CA PHE A 248 17.51 1.26 -33.56
C PHE A 248 18.17 -0.06 -33.11
N ALA A 249 19.15 -0.58 -33.86
CA ALA A 249 19.85 -1.81 -33.54
C ALA A 249 20.46 -1.78 -32.12
N THR A 250 20.21 -2.80 -31.31
CA THR A 250 20.77 -2.85 -29.95
C THR A 250 22.21 -3.33 -29.99
N VAL A 251 23.11 -2.64 -29.25
CA VAL A 251 24.50 -3.06 -29.10
C VAL A 251 24.64 -3.79 -27.76
N GLY A 252 24.56 -5.12 -27.76
CA GLY A 252 24.81 -5.98 -26.59
C GLY A 252 23.73 -5.97 -25.47
N ALA A 253 22.78 -5.02 -25.49
CA ALA A 253 21.71 -4.91 -24.49
C ALA A 253 20.32 -5.25 -25.06
N THR A 254 19.40 -5.69 -24.21
CA THR A 254 17.98 -5.92 -24.57
C THR A 254 17.14 -4.64 -24.57
N THR A 255 17.67 -3.57 -23.99
CA THR A 255 17.09 -2.22 -24.00
C THR A 255 18.09 -1.23 -24.59
N ALA A 256 17.60 -0.25 -25.35
CA ALA A 256 18.41 0.84 -25.89
C ALA A 256 17.61 2.14 -25.87
N SER A 257 18.32 3.27 -25.80
CA SER A 257 17.74 4.60 -25.86
C SER A 257 18.50 5.45 -26.86
N TRP A 258 17.76 6.19 -27.67
CA TRP A 258 18.29 7.02 -28.74
C TRP A 258 17.69 8.41 -28.68
N HIS A 259 18.49 9.40 -29.06
CA HIS A 259 18.03 10.76 -29.31
C HIS A 259 18.21 11.09 -30.79
N GLY A 260 17.30 11.90 -31.33
CA GLY A 260 17.33 12.36 -32.70
C GLY A 260 17.64 13.86 -32.78
N GLU A 261 18.41 14.26 -33.77
CA GLU A 261 18.72 15.65 -34.08
C GLU A 261 18.87 15.90 -35.58
N LEU A 262 18.57 17.12 -36.01
CA LEU A 262 18.86 17.60 -37.35
C LEU A 262 20.35 17.99 -37.39
N LEU A 263 21.13 17.33 -38.24
CA LEU A 263 22.54 17.63 -38.51
C LEU A 263 22.63 18.40 -39.83
N ARG A 264 23.06 19.66 -39.75
CA ARG A 264 23.21 20.55 -40.91
C ARG A 264 24.55 20.32 -41.63
N PRO A 265 24.67 20.74 -42.92
CA PRO A 265 25.92 20.62 -43.68
C PRO A 265 27.12 21.36 -43.06
N ASP A 266 26.87 22.43 -42.29
CA ASP A 266 27.90 23.19 -41.57
C ASP A 266 28.37 22.50 -40.27
N GLY A 267 27.82 21.33 -39.94
CA GLY A 267 28.14 20.57 -38.74
C GLY A 267 27.34 20.98 -37.50
N SER A 268 26.54 22.05 -37.55
CA SER A 268 25.66 22.42 -36.45
C SER A 268 24.53 21.40 -36.30
N THR A 269 24.09 21.17 -35.06
CA THR A 269 22.98 20.26 -34.78
C THR A 269 21.86 20.94 -34.02
N GLU A 270 20.65 20.43 -34.21
CA GLU A 270 19.47 20.90 -33.52
C GLU A 270 18.53 19.76 -33.16
N ARG A 271 18.12 19.69 -31.89
CA ARG A 271 17.20 18.67 -31.42
C ARG A 271 15.76 19.14 -31.59
N PRO A 272 14.94 18.49 -32.44
CA PRO A 272 13.54 18.85 -32.55
C PRO A 272 12.80 18.42 -31.28
N VAL A 273 12.00 19.34 -30.74
CA VAL A 273 11.11 19.04 -29.60
C VAL A 273 9.87 18.28 -30.08
N LEU A 274 9.26 17.45 -29.24
CA LEU A 274 7.97 16.87 -29.60
C LEU A 274 6.88 17.95 -29.45
N ASP A 275 6.07 18.18 -30.48
CA ASP A 275 4.89 19.06 -30.44
C ASP A 275 3.64 18.25 -30.09
N GLU A 276 3.21 18.33 -28.84
CA GLU A 276 2.04 17.61 -28.34
C GLU A 276 0.67 18.17 -28.78
N ARG A 277 0.64 19.33 -29.47
CA ARG A 277 -0.63 19.99 -29.88
C ARG A 277 -1.36 19.24 -31.00
N PRO A 278 -0.72 18.94 -32.15
CA PRO A 278 -1.36 18.14 -33.20
C PRO A 278 -1.49 16.67 -32.79
N TRP A 279 -0.61 16.20 -31.91
CA TRP A 279 -0.50 14.79 -31.53
C TRP A 279 -0.46 14.62 -30.01
N PRO A 280 -1.56 14.21 -29.37
CA PRO A 280 -1.58 14.12 -27.91
C PRO A 280 -0.91 12.85 -27.35
N GLY A 281 -0.62 11.84 -28.17
CA GLY A 281 -0.21 10.49 -27.70
C GLY A 281 1.31 10.27 -27.68
N GLY A 282 1.81 9.34 -26.87
CA GLY A 282 3.09 8.70 -27.22
C GLY A 282 2.88 7.74 -28.39
N LEU A 283 3.95 7.16 -28.92
CA LEU A 283 3.84 6.09 -29.91
C LEU A 283 4.52 4.83 -29.39
N LEU A 284 3.82 3.70 -29.49
CA LEU A 284 4.35 2.39 -29.15
C LEU A 284 4.15 1.42 -30.31
N LEU A 285 5.25 0.89 -30.85
CA LEU A 285 5.25 -0.04 -31.98
C LEU A 285 5.83 -1.39 -31.57
N ALA A 286 5.17 -2.47 -31.97
CA ALA A 286 5.78 -3.81 -31.93
C ALA A 286 6.84 -3.92 -33.04
N ARG A 287 7.96 -4.58 -32.76
CA ARG A 287 9.06 -4.74 -33.73
C ARG A 287 9.03 -6.15 -34.36
N PRO A 288 9.34 -6.29 -35.68
CA PRO A 288 9.37 -7.59 -36.34
C PRO A 288 10.35 -8.60 -35.72
N ALA A 289 11.51 -8.14 -35.28
CA ALA A 289 12.53 -8.97 -34.62
C ALA A 289 12.23 -9.25 -33.12
N GLY A 290 11.03 -8.91 -32.64
CA GLY A 290 10.65 -8.96 -31.24
C GLY A 290 10.97 -7.67 -30.47
N GLY A 291 10.24 -7.47 -29.38
CA GLY A 291 10.30 -6.26 -28.56
C GLY A 291 9.45 -5.11 -29.06
N ALA A 292 9.68 -3.93 -28.49
CA ALA A 292 8.90 -2.74 -28.72
C ALA A 292 9.80 -1.51 -28.96
N LEU A 293 9.32 -0.59 -29.81
CA LEU A 293 9.86 0.76 -29.96
C LEU A 293 8.87 1.74 -29.33
N LEU A 294 9.27 2.34 -28.21
CA LEU A 294 8.52 3.37 -27.49
C LEU A 294 9.13 4.74 -27.77
N VAL A 295 8.32 5.67 -28.30
CA VAL A 295 8.69 7.08 -28.39
C VAL A 295 8.09 7.81 -27.19
N ARG A 296 8.93 8.20 -26.24
CA ARG A 296 8.52 8.92 -25.02
C ARG A 296 8.97 10.37 -25.04
N GLN A 297 8.15 11.25 -24.47
CA GLN A 297 8.53 12.63 -24.19
C GLN A 297 9.28 12.69 -22.86
N LEU A 298 10.48 13.27 -22.83
CA LEU A 298 11.22 13.54 -21.61
C LEU A 298 10.66 14.78 -20.88
N ALA A 299 11.06 14.97 -19.61
CA ALA A 299 10.62 16.11 -18.80
C ALA A 299 10.99 17.48 -19.38
N ASP A 300 12.06 17.55 -20.17
CA ASP A 300 12.51 18.75 -20.88
C ASP A 300 11.79 18.95 -22.22
N GLY A 301 10.87 18.04 -22.59
CA GLY A 301 10.04 18.09 -23.78
C GLY A 301 10.69 17.54 -25.06
N TYR A 302 11.89 16.93 -24.98
CA TYR A 302 12.50 16.26 -26.13
C TYR A 302 12.03 14.81 -26.25
N PRO A 303 11.92 14.27 -27.48
CA PRO A 303 11.63 12.85 -27.69
C PRO A 303 12.86 11.99 -27.37
N GLN A 304 12.60 10.79 -26.85
CA GLN A 304 13.56 9.70 -26.76
C GLN A 304 12.93 8.43 -27.35
N PHE A 305 13.69 7.77 -28.23
CA PHE A 305 13.30 6.53 -28.86
C PHE A 305 13.89 5.37 -28.06
N CYS A 306 13.03 4.56 -27.46
CA CYS A 306 13.42 3.49 -26.55
C CYS A 306 13.08 2.14 -27.16
N VAL A 307 14.09 1.30 -27.36
CA VAL A 307 13.91 -0.12 -27.68
C VAL A 307 13.86 -0.90 -26.37
N GLN A 308 12.85 -1.74 -26.21
CA GLN A 308 12.64 -2.53 -24.99
C GLN A 308 12.07 -3.93 -25.31
N PRO A 309 12.22 -4.93 -24.43
CA PRO A 309 11.60 -6.26 -24.62
C PRO A 309 10.07 -6.23 -24.71
N GLY A 310 9.45 -5.21 -24.13
CA GLY A 310 8.04 -4.90 -24.26
C GLY A 310 7.72 -3.58 -23.56
N ALA A 311 6.55 -3.01 -23.85
CA ALA A 311 6.08 -1.81 -23.19
C ALA A 311 4.55 -1.70 -23.25
N VAL A 312 4.00 -0.84 -22.38
CA VAL A 312 2.58 -0.51 -22.32
C VAL A 312 2.43 0.99 -22.20
N LEU A 313 1.63 1.58 -23.07
CA LEU A 313 1.41 3.02 -23.14
C LEU A 313 -0.08 3.34 -23.03
N VAL A 314 -0.47 3.99 -21.93
CA VAL A 314 -1.83 4.43 -21.63
C VAL A 314 -2.14 5.74 -22.36
N ASP A 315 -3.23 5.74 -23.12
CA ASP A 315 -3.68 6.88 -23.93
C ASP A 315 -4.83 7.67 -23.32
N ARG A 316 -5.70 6.98 -22.56
CA ARG A 316 -6.89 7.57 -21.95
C ARG A 316 -7.18 6.93 -20.60
N ILE A 317 -7.68 7.75 -19.69
CA ILE A 317 -8.10 7.39 -18.34
C ILE A 317 -9.55 7.84 -18.19
N THR A 318 -10.45 6.91 -17.89
CA THR A 318 -11.85 7.22 -17.62
C THR A 318 -12.18 6.76 -16.21
N PRO A 319 -12.59 7.66 -15.28
CA PRO A 319 -13.05 7.25 -13.97
C PRO A 319 -14.32 6.40 -14.11
N ASP A 320 -14.43 5.38 -13.26
CA ASP A 320 -15.60 4.51 -13.17
C ASP A 320 -16.09 4.45 -11.71
N ARG A 321 -17.27 3.88 -11.48
CA ARG A 321 -17.87 3.77 -10.14
C ARG A 321 -16.94 3.06 -9.15
N ASP A 322 -16.27 2.00 -9.61
CA ASP A 322 -15.49 1.10 -8.76
C ASP A 322 -13.98 1.15 -9.02
N GLY A 323 -13.51 2.15 -9.80
CA GLY A 323 -12.11 2.25 -10.21
C GLY A 323 -11.92 3.10 -11.46
N PHE A 324 -11.13 2.60 -12.41
CA PHE A 324 -10.79 3.30 -13.64
C PHE A 324 -10.78 2.35 -14.84
N ARG A 325 -11.19 2.86 -15.99
CA ARG A 325 -10.98 2.22 -17.29
C ARG A 325 -9.86 2.94 -18.04
N LEU A 326 -8.90 2.17 -18.55
CA LEU A 326 -7.77 2.70 -19.31
C LEU A 326 -7.77 2.11 -20.71
N THR A 327 -7.51 2.94 -21.72
CA THR A 327 -7.20 2.48 -23.07
C THR A 327 -5.69 2.52 -23.28
N ALA A 328 -5.07 1.43 -23.70
CA ALA A 328 -3.62 1.35 -23.83
C ALA A 328 -3.16 0.71 -25.15
N GLN A 329 -2.05 1.22 -25.70
CA GLN A 329 -1.24 0.51 -26.68
C GLN A 329 -0.39 -0.53 -25.93
N VAL A 330 -0.31 -1.74 -26.46
CA VAL A 330 0.41 -2.86 -25.83
C VAL A 330 1.33 -3.52 -26.84
N ALA A 331 2.61 -3.61 -26.51
CA ALA A 331 3.61 -4.36 -27.27
C ALA A 331 4.38 -5.25 -26.28
N LEU A 332 3.76 -6.37 -25.92
CA LEU A 332 4.34 -7.40 -25.04
C LEU A 332 4.59 -8.69 -25.83
N PRO A 333 5.59 -9.50 -25.45
CA PRO A 333 5.91 -10.74 -26.16
C PRO A 333 4.78 -11.78 -26.06
N GLY A 334 4.61 -12.54 -27.13
CA GLY A 334 3.59 -13.59 -27.23
C GLY A 334 2.18 -13.08 -27.59
N ASP A 335 1.35 -14.03 -28.01
CA ASP A 335 -0.03 -13.79 -28.47
C ASP A 335 -1.10 -14.25 -27.47
N GLY A 336 -0.66 -14.80 -26.33
CA GLY A 336 -1.55 -15.27 -25.27
C GLY A 336 -2.26 -14.14 -24.50
N PRO A 337 -3.17 -14.50 -23.57
CA PRO A 337 -3.85 -13.54 -22.73
C PRO A 337 -2.89 -12.75 -21.86
N LEU A 338 -3.30 -11.55 -21.48
CA LEU A 338 -2.53 -10.66 -20.62
C LEU A 338 -3.11 -10.66 -19.21
N GLU A 339 -2.32 -10.20 -18.25
CA GLU A 339 -2.70 -10.06 -16.86
C GLU A 339 -2.26 -8.68 -16.34
N LEU A 340 -3.24 -7.90 -15.88
CA LEU A 340 -3.02 -6.67 -15.14
C LEU A 340 -2.70 -7.02 -13.68
N VAL A 341 -1.56 -6.54 -13.22
CA VAL A 341 -1.03 -6.77 -11.87
C VAL A 341 -1.02 -5.43 -11.12
N LEU A 342 -1.79 -5.37 -10.04
CA LEU A 342 -1.75 -4.29 -9.06
C LEU A 342 -0.90 -4.77 -7.88
N ARG A 343 0.29 -4.20 -7.70
CA ARG A 343 1.20 -4.58 -6.61
C ARG A 343 1.33 -3.46 -5.60
N HIS A 344 1.04 -3.75 -4.33
CA HIS A 344 1.23 -2.77 -3.28
C HIS A 344 2.74 -2.49 -3.10
N ALA A 345 3.13 -1.21 -2.99
CA ALA A 345 4.54 -0.79 -3.09
C ALA A 345 5.45 -1.30 -1.96
N ASN A 346 4.89 -1.68 -0.80
CA ASN A 346 5.66 -2.34 0.27
C ASN A 346 5.71 -3.89 0.11
N GLY A 347 5.07 -4.43 -0.93
CA GLY A 347 4.95 -5.85 -1.26
C GLY A 347 3.86 -6.64 -0.51
N THR A 348 3.04 -6.01 0.34
CA THR A 348 2.02 -6.69 1.19
C THR A 348 0.79 -7.22 0.45
N GLY A 349 0.72 -7.11 -0.87
CA GLY A 349 -0.46 -7.54 -1.62
C GLY A 349 -0.28 -7.41 -3.12
N GLU A 350 -0.88 -8.34 -3.83
CA GLU A 350 -0.93 -8.37 -5.29
C GLU A 350 -2.33 -8.76 -5.74
N ILE A 351 -2.91 -8.02 -6.68
CA ILE A 351 -4.20 -8.33 -7.29
C ILE A 351 -3.96 -8.52 -8.79
N ARG A 352 -4.53 -9.60 -9.32
CA ARG A 352 -4.38 -9.99 -10.73
C ARG A 352 -5.73 -9.93 -11.42
N ARG A 353 -5.76 -9.37 -12.63
CA ARG A 353 -6.96 -9.31 -13.47
C ARG A 353 -6.63 -9.76 -14.89
N PRO A 354 -7.39 -10.71 -15.46
CA PRO A 354 -7.21 -11.07 -16.86
C PRO A 354 -7.51 -9.87 -17.76
N VAL A 355 -6.77 -9.77 -18.85
CA VAL A 355 -6.91 -8.72 -19.86
C VAL A 355 -6.87 -9.38 -21.23
N GLU A 356 -7.89 -9.10 -22.04
CA GLU A 356 -7.89 -9.49 -23.45
C GLU A 356 -6.93 -8.61 -24.24
N ARG A 357 -6.20 -9.22 -25.17
CA ARG A 357 -5.27 -8.52 -26.04
C ARG A 357 -6.07 -7.78 -27.12
N GLY A 358 -5.96 -6.45 -27.17
CA GLY A 358 -6.67 -5.61 -28.13
C GLY A 358 -5.80 -4.47 -28.67
N THR A 359 -6.26 -3.78 -29.71
CA THR A 359 -5.60 -2.57 -30.23
C THR A 359 -6.66 -1.48 -30.50
N PRO A 360 -6.91 -0.57 -29.54
CA PRO A 360 -6.29 -0.49 -28.21
C PRO A 360 -6.75 -1.62 -27.26
N ALA A 361 -5.95 -1.93 -26.26
CA ALA A 361 -6.33 -2.82 -25.15
C ALA A 361 -7.12 -2.03 -24.09
N GLU A 362 -8.16 -2.65 -23.54
CA GLU A 362 -8.99 -2.08 -22.47
C GLU A 362 -8.57 -2.70 -21.13
N LEU A 363 -8.20 -1.84 -20.17
CA LEU A 363 -7.73 -2.26 -18.84
C LEU A 363 -8.69 -1.72 -17.77
N THR A 364 -9.19 -2.61 -16.91
CA THR A 364 -9.99 -2.22 -15.74
C THR A 364 -9.12 -2.24 -14.49
N VAL A 365 -8.82 -1.06 -13.95
CA VAL A 365 -8.06 -0.89 -12.71
C VAL A 365 -9.05 -0.77 -11.54
N PRO A 366 -9.23 -1.81 -10.71
CA PRO A 366 -10.18 -1.76 -9.61
C PRO A 366 -9.66 -0.88 -8.47
N ALA A 367 -10.52 -0.02 -7.93
CA ALA A 367 -10.33 0.64 -6.64
C ALA A 367 -11.13 -0.05 -5.51
N ILE A 368 -12.14 -0.84 -5.89
CA ILE A 368 -12.91 -1.73 -5.02
C ILE A 368 -12.72 -3.16 -5.51
N VAL A 369 -12.39 -4.05 -4.58
CA VAL A 369 -12.19 -5.48 -4.83
C VAL A 369 -13.22 -6.31 -4.09
N THR A 370 -13.52 -7.47 -4.66
CA THR A 370 -14.33 -8.50 -4.01
C THR A 370 -13.39 -9.43 -3.26
N ALA A 371 -13.50 -9.46 -1.94
CA ALA A 371 -12.73 -10.35 -1.09
C ALA A 371 -13.25 -11.80 -1.17
N PRO A 372 -12.50 -12.81 -0.67
CA PRO A 372 -12.92 -14.22 -0.71
C PRO A 372 -14.26 -14.53 -0.05
N ASP A 373 -14.74 -13.69 0.88
CA ASP A 373 -16.06 -13.78 1.50
C ASP A 373 -17.19 -13.13 0.67
N LEU A 374 -16.90 -12.75 -0.58
CA LEU A 374 -17.74 -12.00 -1.51
C LEU A 374 -18.05 -10.56 -1.09
N SER A 375 -17.46 -10.07 0.00
CA SER A 375 -17.64 -8.69 0.43
C SER A 375 -16.86 -7.75 -0.49
N ARG A 376 -17.44 -6.59 -0.78
CA ARG A 376 -16.81 -5.55 -1.61
C ARG A 376 -16.11 -4.54 -0.72
N ARG A 377 -14.80 -4.36 -0.90
CA ARG A 377 -13.96 -3.48 -0.07
C ARG A 377 -13.08 -2.59 -0.94
N PRO A 378 -12.84 -1.33 -0.54
CA PRO A 378 -11.83 -0.52 -1.19
C PRO A 378 -10.44 -1.15 -1.02
N LEU A 379 -9.54 -0.92 -1.98
CA LEU A 379 -8.13 -1.30 -1.84
C LEU A 379 -7.53 -0.77 -0.52
N ARG A 380 -6.67 -1.55 0.13
CA ARG A 380 -5.89 -1.10 1.29
C ARG A 380 -5.13 0.19 0.98
N ARG A 381 -5.03 1.08 1.97
CA ARG A 381 -4.34 2.36 1.86
C ARG A 381 -2.88 2.16 1.44
N GLY A 382 -2.39 3.07 0.62
CA GLY A 382 -1.02 3.08 0.14
C GLY A 382 -0.93 3.12 -1.37
N ILE A 383 0.31 3.03 -1.85
CA ILE A 383 0.63 3.13 -3.28
C ILE A 383 0.60 1.75 -3.91
N TRP A 384 -0.16 1.63 -4.99
CA TRP A 384 -0.25 0.46 -5.84
C TRP A 384 0.42 0.74 -7.18
N GLU A 385 1.43 -0.06 -7.50
CA GLU A 385 2.07 -0.08 -8.81
C GLU A 385 1.18 -0.82 -9.79
N LEU A 386 0.98 -0.25 -10.98
CA LEU A 386 0.18 -0.84 -12.04
C LEU A 386 1.10 -1.40 -13.12
N ARG A 387 0.97 -2.70 -13.39
CA ARG A 387 1.82 -3.42 -14.33
C ARG A 387 1.02 -4.38 -15.21
N LEU A 388 1.53 -4.70 -16.38
CA LEU A 388 0.92 -5.65 -17.31
C LEU A 388 1.97 -6.70 -17.71
N ARG A 389 1.55 -7.95 -17.80
CA ARG A 389 2.41 -9.06 -18.26
C ARG A 389 1.61 -10.04 -19.13
N PRO A 390 2.27 -10.85 -19.98
CA PRO A 390 1.66 -12.06 -20.51
C PRO A 390 1.34 -13.03 -19.37
N ALA A 391 0.19 -13.70 -19.43
CA ALA A 391 -0.22 -14.65 -18.40
C ALA A 391 0.86 -15.74 -18.20
N GLY A 392 1.21 -16.04 -16.94
CA GLY A 392 2.26 -17.00 -16.59
C GLY A 392 3.71 -16.56 -16.85
N ARG A 393 3.96 -15.33 -17.35
CA ARG A 393 5.30 -14.80 -17.65
C ARG A 393 5.64 -13.59 -16.78
N ALA A 394 5.95 -13.84 -15.51
CA ALA A 394 6.36 -12.80 -14.57
C ALA A 394 7.67 -12.08 -14.98
N ASP A 395 8.52 -12.75 -15.76
CA ASP A 395 9.77 -12.22 -16.32
C ASP A 395 9.55 -11.10 -17.36
N ALA A 396 8.36 -11.05 -17.97
CA ALA A 396 8.00 -10.10 -19.02
C ALA A 396 7.08 -8.96 -18.54
N GLU A 397 7.01 -8.74 -17.23
CA GLU A 397 6.18 -7.71 -16.62
C GLU A 397 6.68 -6.28 -16.91
N GLN A 398 5.77 -5.40 -17.34
CA GLN A 398 6.07 -4.00 -17.67
C GLN A 398 5.18 -3.03 -16.88
N PRO A 399 5.71 -1.86 -16.43
CA PRO A 399 4.89 -0.82 -15.84
C PRO A 399 3.97 -0.17 -16.89
N LEU A 400 2.81 0.35 -16.45
CA LEU A 400 1.96 1.18 -17.31
C LEU A 400 2.57 2.58 -17.42
N LEU A 401 3.00 2.94 -18.63
CA LEU A 401 3.51 4.28 -18.94
C LEU A 401 2.40 5.17 -19.49
N LEU A 402 2.51 6.48 -19.30
CA LEU A 402 1.54 7.47 -19.73
C LEU A 402 1.99 8.18 -20.99
N SER A 403 1.07 8.31 -21.95
CA SER A 403 1.16 9.29 -23.02
C SER A 403 0.98 10.72 -22.48
N SER A 404 1.35 11.74 -23.26
CA SER A 404 1.14 13.15 -22.88
C SER A 404 -0.35 13.47 -22.67
N ARG A 405 -1.26 12.85 -23.44
CA ARG A 405 -2.72 12.94 -23.29
C ARG A 405 -3.20 12.35 -21.98
N ALA A 406 -2.74 11.16 -21.62
CA ALA A 406 -3.10 10.52 -20.35
C ALA A 406 -2.52 11.29 -19.16
N LEU A 407 -1.29 11.80 -19.29
CA LEU A 407 -0.65 12.63 -18.27
C LEU A 407 -1.45 13.90 -17.96
N ALA A 408 -2.04 14.55 -18.97
CA ALA A 408 -2.89 15.72 -18.81
C ALA A 408 -4.22 15.44 -18.07
N GLN A 409 -4.65 14.18 -17.96
CA GLN A 409 -5.84 13.76 -17.20
C GLN A 409 -5.54 13.56 -15.71
N LEU A 410 -4.28 13.71 -15.29
CA LEU A 410 -3.85 13.45 -13.92
C LEU A 410 -3.77 14.74 -13.07
N PRO A 411 -4.10 14.66 -11.76
CA PRO A 411 -4.64 13.48 -11.09
C PRO A 411 -6.09 13.18 -11.48
N CYS A 412 -6.38 11.90 -11.67
CA CYS A 412 -7.75 11.42 -11.83
C CYS A 412 -8.15 10.72 -10.53
N MET A 413 -9.33 11.02 -9.99
CA MET A 413 -9.75 10.48 -8.70
C MET A 413 -11.19 9.99 -8.68
N VAL A 414 -11.44 8.95 -7.90
CA VAL A 414 -12.78 8.41 -7.60
C VAL A 414 -12.97 8.34 -6.08
N GLY A 415 -14.16 8.67 -5.62
CA GLY A 415 -14.54 8.56 -4.20
C GLY A 415 -15.07 7.17 -3.88
N LEU A 416 -14.63 6.57 -2.77
CA LEU A 416 -14.92 5.18 -2.40
C LEU A 416 -15.95 5.06 -1.25
N GLY A 417 -16.54 6.18 -0.81
CA GLY A 417 -17.29 6.30 0.44
C GLY A 417 -18.73 5.76 0.46
N ALA A 418 -19.21 5.07 -0.58
CA ALA A 418 -20.63 4.69 -0.71
C ALA A 418 -20.90 3.20 -0.99
N THR A 419 -19.89 2.32 -0.94
CA THR A 419 -20.14 0.87 -1.03
C THR A 419 -20.86 0.38 0.24
N ALA A 420 -22.02 -0.25 0.05
CA ALA A 420 -22.96 -0.67 1.10
C ALA A 420 -22.26 -1.29 2.32
N GLY A 421 -22.40 -0.65 3.49
CA GLY A 421 -21.84 -1.11 4.77
C GLY A 421 -20.46 -0.56 5.15
N VAL A 422 -19.81 0.20 4.27
CA VAL A 422 -18.53 0.87 4.54
C VAL A 422 -18.80 2.28 5.09
N VAL A 423 -18.23 2.58 6.26
CA VAL A 423 -18.30 3.83 7.06
C VAL A 423 -18.90 5.04 6.33
N ALA A 424 -20.10 5.47 6.73
CA ALA A 424 -20.61 6.80 6.44
C ALA A 424 -19.71 7.85 7.12
N GLY A 425 -18.99 8.65 6.33
CA GLY A 425 -18.14 9.77 6.81
C GLY A 425 -16.66 9.73 6.42
N GLY A 426 -16.17 8.63 5.83
CA GLY A 426 -14.79 8.52 5.34
C GLY A 426 -14.63 8.99 3.89
N ALA A 427 -13.71 9.92 3.64
CA ALA A 427 -13.41 10.45 2.30
C ALA A 427 -12.32 9.64 1.58
N LYS A 428 -12.32 8.31 1.74
CA LYS A 428 -11.35 7.43 1.07
C LYS A 428 -11.50 7.57 -0.44
N ARG A 429 -10.37 7.79 -1.12
CA ARG A 429 -10.29 8.02 -2.56
C ARG A 429 -9.27 7.08 -3.16
N ALA A 430 -9.49 6.76 -4.42
CA ALA A 430 -8.45 6.21 -5.27
C ALA A 430 -7.98 7.34 -6.19
N VAL A 431 -6.67 7.59 -6.26
CA VAL A 431 -6.09 8.68 -7.04
C VAL A 431 -5.04 8.11 -7.97
N LEU A 432 -5.31 8.17 -9.28
CA LEU A 432 -4.27 7.93 -10.28
C LEU A 432 -3.35 9.14 -10.35
N GLN A 433 -2.04 8.88 -10.32
CA GLN A 433 -0.96 9.87 -10.40
C GLN A 433 0.16 9.34 -11.29
N SER A 434 1.01 10.26 -11.77
CA SER A 434 2.28 9.88 -12.38
C SER A 434 3.38 9.86 -11.32
N ARG A 435 4.37 9.00 -11.51
CA ARG A 435 5.62 8.96 -10.76
C ARG A 435 6.77 8.71 -11.73
N TRP A 436 7.97 9.19 -11.40
CA TRP A 436 9.15 9.02 -12.27
C TRP A 436 8.82 9.47 -13.70
N HIS A 437 8.27 10.68 -13.79
CA HIS A 437 7.76 11.36 -14.98
C HIS A 437 6.42 10.81 -15.49
N ASN A 438 6.41 9.60 -16.04
CA ASN A 438 5.24 9.07 -16.76
C ASN A 438 4.84 7.64 -16.37
N THR A 439 5.32 7.11 -15.25
CA THR A 439 4.84 5.81 -14.74
C THR A 439 3.53 6.02 -13.99
N LEU A 440 2.47 5.28 -14.35
CA LEU A 440 1.17 5.37 -13.70
C LEU A 440 1.18 4.61 -12.37
N ILE A 441 0.71 5.26 -11.31
CA ILE A 441 0.50 4.66 -9.99
C ILE A 441 -0.93 4.95 -9.51
N LEU A 442 -1.41 4.12 -8.59
CA LEU A 442 -2.68 4.31 -7.90
C LEU A 442 -2.43 4.52 -6.40
N ASP A 443 -2.77 5.71 -5.89
CA ASP A 443 -2.79 6.00 -4.45
C ASP A 443 -4.18 5.71 -3.88
N SER A 444 -4.30 4.66 -3.08
CA SER A 444 -5.48 4.42 -2.25
C SER A 444 -5.31 5.22 -0.97
N THR A 445 -6.04 6.33 -0.83
CA THR A 445 -5.87 7.21 0.33
C THR A 445 -6.40 6.52 1.59
N PRO A 446 -5.87 6.82 2.79
CA PRO A 446 -6.49 6.35 4.01
C PRO A 446 -7.89 6.95 4.22
N VAL A 447 -8.68 6.25 5.04
CA VAL A 447 -10.02 6.71 5.45
C VAL A 447 -10.00 7.97 6.33
N LEU A 448 -8.91 8.20 7.07
CA LEU A 448 -8.70 9.40 7.87
C LEU A 448 -8.15 10.53 7.01
N ALA A 449 -8.72 11.72 7.12
CA ALA A 449 -8.19 12.90 6.48
C ALA A 449 -6.81 13.27 7.08
N PRO A 450 -5.93 13.96 6.33
CA PRO A 450 -4.66 14.49 6.83
C PRO A 450 -4.79 15.29 8.15
N ALA A 451 -5.88 16.05 8.29
CA ALA A 451 -6.21 16.81 9.49
C ALA A 451 -6.53 15.94 10.72
N GLU A 452 -6.93 14.69 10.53
CA GLU A 452 -7.23 13.72 11.59
C GLU A 452 -6.00 12.87 11.92
N ARG A 453 -5.26 12.41 10.90
CA ARG A 453 -4.17 11.43 11.06
C ARG A 453 -2.78 11.99 11.34
N SER A 454 -2.58 13.31 11.18
CA SER A 454 -1.28 13.92 11.50
C SER A 454 -0.86 13.64 12.95
N ARG A 455 0.44 13.51 13.22
CA ARG A 455 0.94 13.24 14.59
C ARG A 455 0.52 14.34 15.57
N TYR A 456 0.43 15.58 15.12
CA TYR A 456 -0.11 16.70 15.91
C TYR A 456 -1.57 16.48 16.30
N ALA A 457 -2.42 16.12 15.33
CA ALA A 457 -3.84 15.86 15.58
C ALA A 457 -4.04 14.67 16.52
N GLN A 458 -3.34 13.56 16.27
CA GLN A 458 -3.39 12.37 17.12
C GLN A 458 -2.92 12.66 18.55
N ARG A 459 -1.86 13.47 18.73
CA ARG A 459 -1.44 13.94 20.06
C ARG A 459 -2.56 14.73 20.74
N ARG A 460 -3.19 15.69 20.05
CA ARG A 460 -4.29 16.48 20.61
C ARG A 460 -5.49 15.61 20.98
N LEU A 461 -5.91 14.71 20.09
CA LEU A 461 -7.01 13.79 20.34
C LEU A 461 -6.76 12.97 21.61
N ARG A 462 -5.53 12.49 21.80
CA ARG A 462 -5.12 11.73 22.99
C ARG A 462 -5.02 12.57 24.26
N THR A 463 -4.43 13.76 24.20
CA THR A 463 -4.08 14.54 25.41
C THR A 463 -5.09 15.61 25.80
N VAL A 464 -6.03 15.96 24.90
CA VAL A 464 -7.03 17.02 25.12
C VAL A 464 -8.44 16.46 24.93
N ASP A 465 -8.74 15.92 23.74
CA ASP A 465 -10.12 15.57 23.39
C ASP A 465 -10.61 14.32 24.13
N TYR A 466 -9.78 13.28 24.25
CA TYR A 466 -10.10 12.08 25.02
C TYR A 466 -10.31 12.35 26.53
N PRO A 467 -9.41 13.06 27.24
CA PRO A 467 -9.66 13.45 28.62
C PRO A 467 -10.90 14.34 28.81
N ALA A 468 -11.23 15.19 27.84
CA ALA A 468 -12.47 15.97 27.87
C ALA A 468 -13.71 15.07 27.69
N ALA A 469 -13.66 14.14 26.72
CA ALA A 469 -14.74 13.19 26.48
C ALA A 469 -15.00 12.27 27.69
N ARG A 470 -13.95 11.89 28.44
CA ARG A 470 -14.05 11.11 29.69
C ARG A 470 -14.81 11.82 30.81
N ARG A 471 -15.15 13.10 30.69
CA ARG A 471 -15.99 13.83 31.65
C ARG A 471 -17.47 13.82 31.28
N ARG A 472 -17.82 13.35 30.08
CA ARG A 472 -19.22 13.23 29.63
C ARG A 472 -19.87 11.97 30.20
N PRO A 473 -21.20 11.88 30.32
CA PRO A 473 -21.88 10.67 30.77
C PRO A 473 -21.52 9.42 29.95
N LEU A 474 -21.53 8.25 30.59
CA LEU A 474 -21.41 6.97 29.87
C LEU A 474 -22.67 6.75 29.04
N ARG A 475 -22.48 6.30 27.80
CA ARG A 475 -23.55 5.89 26.87
C ARG A 475 -23.86 4.41 27.08
N PRO A 476 -25.12 3.98 26.94
CA PRO A 476 -25.47 2.56 26.83
C PRO A 476 -24.99 2.02 25.48
N ALA A 477 -23.68 1.85 25.34
CA ALA A 477 -23.03 1.47 24.10
C ALA A 477 -21.91 0.45 24.35
N VAL A 478 -21.66 -0.38 23.34
CA VAL A 478 -20.56 -1.34 23.29
C VAL A 478 -19.63 -0.95 22.15
N LEU A 479 -18.35 -0.74 22.44
CA LEU A 479 -17.30 -0.59 21.44
C LEU A 479 -16.55 -1.90 21.28
N TYR A 480 -16.57 -2.47 20.08
CA TYR A 480 -15.87 -3.70 19.71
C TYR A 480 -14.60 -3.37 18.94
N ASP A 481 -13.46 -3.92 19.37
CA ASP A 481 -12.18 -3.83 18.66
C ASP A 481 -11.60 -5.23 18.42
N VAL A 482 -11.46 -5.58 17.14
CA VAL A 482 -10.92 -6.87 16.69
C VAL A 482 -9.62 -6.61 15.94
N PHE A 483 -8.49 -7.00 16.55
CA PHE A 483 -7.14 -6.84 15.99
C PHE A 483 -6.83 -5.42 15.48
N GLY A 484 -7.33 -4.38 16.15
CA GLY A 484 -7.16 -2.98 15.74
C GLY A 484 -8.09 -2.57 14.58
N GLY A 485 -9.27 -3.20 14.50
CA GLY A 485 -10.29 -2.96 13.47
C GLY A 485 -10.12 -3.76 12.18
N ARG A 486 -9.46 -4.93 12.20
CA ARG A 486 -9.15 -5.75 11.02
C ARG A 486 -10.26 -6.72 10.56
N GLY A 487 -11.49 -6.57 11.02
CA GLY A 487 -12.59 -7.41 10.56
C GLY A 487 -13.79 -7.40 11.50
N TYR A 488 -14.88 -8.00 11.03
CA TYR A 488 -16.02 -8.42 11.85
C TYR A 488 -15.88 -9.93 12.11
N ALA A 489 -15.19 -10.30 13.19
CA ALA A 489 -14.76 -11.66 13.44
C ALA A 489 -14.50 -11.93 14.94
N ASP A 490 -14.07 -13.14 15.25
CA ASP A 490 -13.51 -13.54 16.55
C ASP A 490 -14.51 -13.43 17.72
N SER A 491 -14.03 -13.52 18.97
CA SER A 491 -14.91 -13.57 20.15
C SER A 491 -15.79 -12.31 20.29
N PRO A 492 -15.30 -11.09 19.97
CA PRO A 492 -16.15 -9.89 19.96
C PRO A 492 -17.35 -10.00 18.99
N ARG A 493 -17.21 -10.69 17.83
CA ARG A 493 -18.35 -10.92 16.91
C ARG A 493 -19.43 -11.77 17.57
N ALA A 494 -19.04 -12.84 18.25
CA ALA A 494 -19.98 -13.73 18.92
C ALA A 494 -20.66 -13.06 20.12
N VAL A 495 -19.92 -12.24 20.89
CA VAL A 495 -20.49 -11.41 21.97
C VAL A 495 -21.50 -10.41 21.41
N HIS A 496 -21.18 -9.74 20.30
CA HIS A 496 -22.13 -8.87 19.61
C HIS A 496 -23.38 -9.64 19.15
N ALA A 497 -23.21 -10.78 18.47
CA ALA A 497 -24.31 -11.59 17.98
C ALA A 497 -25.26 -12.04 19.11
N GLU A 498 -24.72 -12.42 20.26
CA GLU A 498 -25.52 -12.84 21.41
C GLU A 498 -26.26 -11.65 22.06
N LEU A 499 -25.63 -10.49 22.21
CA LEU A 499 -26.29 -9.26 22.69
C LEU A 499 -27.44 -8.84 21.75
N ALA A 500 -27.19 -8.88 20.44
CA ALA A 500 -28.18 -8.57 19.42
C ALA A 500 -29.34 -9.57 19.42
N ARG A 501 -29.05 -10.87 19.56
CA ARG A 501 -30.06 -11.94 19.67
C ARG A 501 -31.00 -11.74 20.87
N ARG A 502 -30.46 -11.25 21.99
CA ARG A 502 -31.22 -10.92 23.21
C ARG A 502 -31.94 -9.58 23.15
N ALA A 503 -31.77 -8.80 22.08
CA ALA A 503 -32.31 -7.46 21.91
C ALA A 503 -31.98 -6.52 23.10
N VAL A 504 -30.76 -6.64 23.65
CA VAL A 504 -30.31 -5.74 24.72
C VAL A 504 -30.21 -4.31 24.13
N PRO A 505 -30.82 -3.28 24.76
CA PRO A 505 -30.93 -1.94 24.19
C PRO A 505 -29.61 -1.15 24.30
N LEU A 506 -28.58 -1.60 23.59
CA LEU A 506 -27.25 -0.99 23.51
C LEU A 506 -26.96 -0.52 22.09
N GLU A 507 -26.27 0.61 21.97
CA GLU A 507 -25.68 1.02 20.70
C GLU A 507 -24.42 0.18 20.41
N HIS A 508 -24.37 -0.45 19.24
CA HIS A 508 -23.22 -1.28 18.83
C HIS A 508 -22.28 -0.49 17.93
N LEU A 509 -21.06 -0.26 18.42
CA LEU A 509 -20.00 0.49 17.76
C LEU A 509 -18.85 -0.46 17.40
N TRP A 510 -18.44 -0.53 16.14
CA TRP A 510 -17.41 -1.47 15.70
C TRP A 510 -16.21 -0.75 15.09
N VAL A 511 -15.01 -0.96 15.63
CA VAL A 511 -13.79 -0.35 15.10
C VAL A 511 -13.44 -0.95 13.74
N VAL A 512 -13.19 -0.09 12.75
CA VAL A 512 -12.81 -0.48 11.38
C VAL A 512 -11.56 0.30 10.98
N ASP A 513 -10.49 -0.43 10.67
CA ASP A 513 -9.30 0.15 10.05
C ASP A 513 -9.49 0.25 8.53
N ASP A 514 -9.28 1.45 8.01
CA ASP A 514 -9.14 1.71 6.58
C ASP A 514 -10.25 1.15 5.65
N ALA A 515 -11.48 1.08 6.17
CA ALA A 515 -12.62 0.50 5.46
C ALA A 515 -12.41 -0.97 5.02
N GLN A 516 -11.58 -1.72 5.75
CA GLN A 516 -11.25 -3.12 5.43
C GLN A 516 -12.17 -4.15 6.09
N ALA A 517 -13.24 -3.71 6.76
CA ALA A 517 -14.25 -4.56 7.36
C ALA A 517 -15.66 -4.09 6.97
N VAL A 518 -16.53 -5.05 6.67
CA VAL A 518 -17.97 -4.83 6.50
C VAL A 518 -18.66 -5.27 7.78
N VAL A 519 -19.53 -4.43 8.33
CA VAL A 519 -20.28 -4.70 9.57
C VAL A 519 -21.76 -4.94 9.25
N PRO A 520 -22.48 -5.77 10.01
CA PRO A 520 -23.89 -6.06 9.75
C PRO A 520 -24.79 -4.84 10.03
N ALA A 521 -26.03 -4.89 9.51
CA ALA A 521 -27.04 -3.87 9.79
C ALA A 521 -27.29 -3.72 11.31
N GLY A 522 -27.56 -2.50 11.76
CA GLY A 522 -27.72 -2.18 13.18
C GLY A 522 -26.40 -1.92 13.93
N VAL A 523 -25.24 -2.20 13.32
CA VAL A 523 -23.92 -1.88 13.87
C VAL A 523 -23.37 -0.63 13.20
N ARG A 524 -22.92 0.33 14.00
CA ARG A 524 -22.27 1.55 13.49
C ARG A 524 -20.75 1.34 13.40
N PRO A 525 -20.15 1.41 12.20
CA PRO A 525 -18.70 1.33 12.08
C PRO A 525 -18.05 2.64 12.54
N ILE A 526 -16.91 2.52 13.24
CA ILE A 526 -16.11 3.60 13.81
C ILE A 526 -14.71 3.53 13.22
N ARG A 527 -14.24 4.63 12.61
CA ARG A 527 -12.91 4.68 11.97
C ARG A 527 -11.83 4.61 13.05
N SER A 528 -10.93 3.63 12.95
CA SER A 528 -9.80 3.55 13.88
C SER A 528 -9.01 4.87 13.90
N HIS A 529 -8.61 5.32 15.10
CA HIS A 529 -7.88 6.57 15.34
C HIS A 529 -8.58 7.89 14.95
N SER A 530 -9.87 7.88 14.64
CA SER A 530 -10.62 9.11 14.35
C SER A 530 -11.12 9.81 15.63
N PRO A 531 -11.58 11.07 15.55
CA PRO A 531 -12.17 11.75 16.71
C PRO A 531 -13.33 10.96 17.37
N GLU A 532 -14.20 10.35 16.58
CA GLU A 532 -15.32 9.52 17.09
C GLU A 532 -14.84 8.22 17.76
N TRP A 533 -13.68 7.68 17.39
CA TRP A 533 -13.08 6.53 18.08
C TRP A 533 -12.58 6.90 19.48
N TYR A 534 -11.91 8.04 19.63
CA TYR A 534 -11.51 8.55 20.95
C TYR A 534 -12.73 8.85 21.83
N GLU A 535 -13.79 9.42 21.26
CA GLU A 535 -15.05 9.64 22.00
C GLU A 535 -15.69 8.30 22.41
N ALA A 536 -15.76 7.31 21.51
CA ALA A 536 -16.34 6.01 21.80
C ALA A 536 -15.57 5.27 22.91
N LEU A 537 -14.23 5.30 22.90
CA LEU A 537 -13.41 4.76 23.99
C LEU A 537 -13.72 5.41 25.33
N ALA A 538 -13.90 6.73 25.34
CA ALA A 538 -14.15 7.49 26.57
C ALA A 538 -15.58 7.34 27.12
N THR A 539 -16.56 7.11 26.25
CA THR A 539 -17.98 7.23 26.58
C THR A 539 -18.76 5.92 26.54
N SER A 540 -18.27 4.84 25.92
CA SER A 540 -18.99 3.56 25.88
C SER A 540 -18.94 2.85 27.23
N ARG A 541 -20.08 2.34 27.70
CA ARG A 541 -20.17 1.53 28.93
C ARG A 541 -19.36 0.25 28.83
N TYR A 542 -19.35 -0.39 27.67
CA TYR A 542 -18.64 -1.65 27.45
C TYR A 542 -17.57 -1.46 26.36
N LEU A 543 -16.34 -1.89 26.64
CA LEU A 543 -15.28 -2.05 25.65
C LEU A 543 -14.96 -3.55 25.53
N VAL A 544 -15.06 -4.10 24.33
CA VAL A 544 -14.83 -5.53 24.06
C VAL A 544 -13.68 -5.65 23.06
N GLY A 545 -12.52 -6.10 23.54
CA GLY A 545 -11.32 -6.29 22.74
C GLY A 545 -10.85 -7.74 22.71
N ASN A 546 -10.05 -8.11 21.72
CA ASN A 546 -9.38 -9.42 21.67
C ASN A 546 -7.84 -9.34 21.65
N THR A 547 -7.31 -8.12 21.58
CA THR A 547 -5.88 -7.83 21.62
C THR A 547 -5.62 -6.60 22.48
N HIS A 548 -4.38 -6.13 22.48
CA HIS A 548 -3.95 -4.94 23.20
C HIS A 548 -4.81 -3.72 22.86
N LEU A 549 -5.31 -3.07 23.91
CA LEU A 549 -5.99 -1.78 23.85
C LEU A 549 -4.96 -0.64 23.83
N PRO A 550 -5.36 0.59 23.43
CA PRO A 550 -4.46 1.72 23.39
C PRO A 550 -3.84 2.01 24.75
N GLU A 551 -2.53 2.27 24.78
CA GLU A 551 -1.75 2.47 26.00
C GLU A 551 -2.26 3.61 26.91
N PHE A 552 -2.90 4.63 26.34
CA PHE A 552 -3.45 5.77 27.08
C PHE A 552 -4.86 5.51 27.63
N LEU A 553 -5.43 4.33 27.38
CA LEU A 553 -6.74 3.97 27.89
C LEU A 553 -6.70 3.99 29.42
N GLU A 554 -7.71 4.62 30.01
CA GLU A 554 -7.90 4.66 31.45
C GLU A 554 -9.36 4.39 31.72
N ARG A 555 -9.66 3.16 32.15
CA ARG A 555 -11.01 2.75 32.51
C ARG A 555 -11.51 3.62 33.66
N ARG A 556 -12.75 4.09 33.57
CA ARG A 556 -13.41 4.86 34.65
C ARG A 556 -14.53 4.05 35.32
N PRO A 557 -14.98 4.44 36.53
CA PRO A 557 -16.12 3.81 37.18
C PRO A 557 -17.35 3.73 36.26
N GLY A 558 -18.04 2.59 36.29
CA GLY A 558 -19.18 2.28 35.41
C GLY A 558 -18.81 1.80 34.00
N GLN A 559 -17.54 1.82 33.63
CA GLN A 559 -17.06 1.25 32.37
C GLN A 559 -16.50 -0.16 32.60
N VAL A 560 -16.86 -1.10 31.72
CA VAL A 560 -16.41 -2.49 31.75
C VAL A 560 -15.53 -2.76 30.52
N VAL A 561 -14.33 -3.27 30.76
CA VAL A 561 -13.36 -3.64 29.71
C VAL A 561 -13.25 -5.16 29.70
N LEU A 562 -13.82 -5.79 28.69
CA LEU A 562 -13.74 -7.21 28.42
C LEU A 562 -12.58 -7.49 27.47
N GLN A 563 -11.55 -8.16 27.99
CA GLN A 563 -10.46 -8.71 27.19
C GLN A 563 -10.76 -10.18 26.89
N THR A 564 -11.08 -10.45 25.63
CA THR A 564 -11.35 -11.82 25.16
C THR A 564 -10.07 -12.60 24.86
N TRP A 565 -8.94 -11.92 24.67
CA TRP A 565 -7.72 -12.52 24.10
C TRP A 565 -8.02 -13.24 22.78
N HIS A 566 -7.08 -14.02 22.24
CA HIS A 566 -7.21 -14.52 20.85
C HIS A 566 -6.68 -15.94 20.64
N GLY A 567 -6.57 -16.75 21.69
CA GLY A 567 -6.29 -18.18 21.55
C GLY A 567 -5.74 -18.86 22.77
N SER A 568 -5.91 -20.17 22.79
CA SER A 568 -5.32 -21.09 23.77
C SER A 568 -3.79 -21.12 23.66
N LEU A 569 -3.15 -21.42 24.79
CA LEU A 569 -1.72 -21.15 24.98
C LEU A 569 -0.85 -22.37 24.66
N LEU A 570 -0.18 -22.34 23.50
CA LEU A 570 0.97 -23.21 23.24
C LEU A 570 2.28 -22.49 23.60
N LYS A 571 2.49 -21.31 23.01
CA LYS A 571 3.73 -20.52 23.14
C LYS A 571 3.73 -19.73 24.44
N ARG A 572 4.90 -19.54 25.04
CA ARG A 572 5.05 -18.60 26.17
C ARG A 572 4.75 -17.16 25.74
N ILE A 573 3.98 -16.43 26.55
CA ILE A 573 3.53 -15.07 26.25
C ILE A 573 3.81 -14.10 27.41
N ALA A 574 3.81 -12.80 27.10
CA ALA A 574 3.92 -11.73 28.09
C ALA A 574 5.10 -11.94 29.08
N HIS A 575 4.84 -11.91 30.39
CA HIS A 575 5.88 -12.04 31.43
C HIS A 575 6.49 -13.44 31.53
N ASP A 576 5.94 -14.45 30.84
CA ASP A 576 6.50 -15.80 30.80
C ASP A 576 7.51 -16.01 29.64
N MET A 577 7.69 -15.02 28.75
CA MET A 577 8.64 -15.14 27.65
C MET A 577 10.07 -15.21 28.17
N ALA A 578 10.81 -16.26 27.78
CA ALA A 578 12.16 -16.53 28.28
C ALA A 578 13.23 -15.59 27.71
N ASN A 579 13.01 -15.01 26.53
CA ASN A 579 13.98 -14.14 25.85
C ASN A 579 13.49 -12.67 25.83
N PRO A 580 14.04 -11.79 26.68
CA PRO A 580 13.68 -10.37 26.72
C PRO A 580 13.98 -9.62 25.41
N LEU A 581 14.87 -10.13 24.55
CA LEU A 581 15.18 -9.53 23.24
C LEU A 581 14.02 -9.64 22.24
N LEU A 582 13.11 -10.61 22.44
CA LEU A 582 11.91 -10.79 21.62
C LEU A 582 10.74 -9.91 22.08
N ALA A 583 10.78 -9.43 23.32
CA ALA A 583 9.91 -8.35 23.76
C ALA A 583 10.50 -7.03 23.24
N LYS A 584 9.86 -6.41 22.25
CA LYS A 584 10.23 -5.04 21.81
C LYS A 584 10.42 -4.16 23.05
N ALA A 585 11.46 -3.33 23.07
CA ALA A 585 11.73 -2.43 24.19
C ALA A 585 10.45 -1.67 24.59
N GLY A 586 10.03 -1.83 25.85
CA GLY A 586 8.80 -1.21 26.38
C GLY A 586 7.50 -2.02 26.22
N TYR A 587 7.48 -3.18 25.55
CA TYR A 587 6.29 -4.02 25.41
C TYR A 587 5.68 -4.41 26.77
N LEU A 588 6.49 -5.01 27.66
CA LEU A 588 6.03 -5.42 28.99
C LEU A 588 5.60 -4.21 29.82
N ALA A 589 6.28 -3.07 29.68
CA ALA A 589 5.91 -1.84 30.38
C ALA A 589 4.56 -1.26 29.90
N ALA A 590 4.26 -1.38 28.60
CA ALA A 590 2.94 -1.02 28.06
C ALA A 590 1.86 -1.98 28.56
N LEU A 591 2.18 -3.28 28.62
CA LEU A 591 1.28 -4.30 29.16
C LEU A 591 0.96 -4.07 30.65
N ASP A 592 1.96 -3.72 31.46
CA ASP A 592 1.80 -3.40 32.88
C ASP A 592 0.92 -2.17 33.11
N ARG A 593 0.80 -1.25 32.13
CA ARG A 593 -0.15 -0.13 32.15
C ARG A 593 -1.55 -0.54 31.70
N GLU A 594 -1.64 -1.45 30.73
CA GLU A 594 -2.89 -1.88 30.11
C GLU A 594 -3.69 -2.87 30.97
N VAL A 595 -3.04 -3.92 31.50
CA VAL A 595 -3.69 -5.01 32.24
C VAL A 595 -4.57 -4.52 33.40
N PRO A 596 -4.17 -3.53 34.23
CA PRO A 596 -5.02 -2.99 35.28
C PRO A 596 -6.32 -2.34 34.78
N GLN A 597 -6.40 -1.99 33.50
CA GLN A 597 -7.61 -1.42 32.90
C GLN A 597 -8.66 -2.50 32.58
N TRP A 598 -8.30 -3.78 32.54
CA TRP A 598 -9.24 -4.87 32.24
C TRP A 598 -10.17 -5.15 33.41
N SER A 599 -11.47 -5.25 33.12
CA SER A 599 -12.49 -5.65 34.11
C SER A 599 -12.72 -7.15 34.14
N LEU A 600 -12.56 -7.80 32.98
CA LEU A 600 -12.78 -9.23 32.81
C LEU A 600 -11.81 -9.77 31.74
N LEU A 601 -11.15 -10.88 32.03
CA LEU A 601 -10.32 -11.63 31.06
C LEU A 601 -10.96 -12.99 30.79
N LEU A 602 -11.16 -13.36 29.52
CA LEU A 602 -11.65 -14.69 29.18
C LEU A 602 -10.54 -15.75 29.22
N SER A 603 -10.91 -16.96 29.63
CA SER A 603 -10.06 -18.15 29.53
C SER A 603 -10.79 -19.28 28.81
N PRO A 604 -10.13 -19.96 27.86
CA PRO A 604 -10.73 -21.06 27.11
C PRO A 604 -10.86 -22.35 27.93
N SER A 605 -9.99 -22.58 28.91
CA SER A 605 -9.95 -23.84 29.64
C SER A 605 -9.22 -23.75 30.98
N ALA A 606 -9.44 -24.76 31.84
CA ALA A 606 -8.73 -24.93 33.11
C ALA A 606 -7.21 -24.99 32.98
N PHE A 607 -6.71 -25.46 31.83
CA PHE A 607 -5.29 -25.42 31.50
C PHE A 607 -4.79 -23.98 31.30
N ALA A 608 -5.54 -23.16 30.54
CA ALA A 608 -5.12 -21.81 30.18
C ALA A 608 -5.30 -20.81 31.34
N THR A 609 -6.32 -20.98 32.19
CA THR A 609 -6.66 -20.07 33.29
C THR A 609 -5.47 -19.68 34.18
N PRO A 610 -4.70 -20.62 34.78
CA PRO A 610 -3.56 -20.26 35.64
C PRO A 610 -2.42 -19.59 34.86
N ILE A 611 -2.22 -19.97 33.59
CA ILE A 611 -1.17 -19.41 32.74
C ILE A 611 -1.50 -17.96 32.39
N LEU A 612 -2.74 -17.67 31.95
CA LEU A 612 -3.19 -16.32 31.64
C LEU A 612 -3.04 -15.39 32.85
N ARG A 613 -3.42 -15.85 34.05
CA ARG A 613 -3.23 -15.10 35.30
C ARG A 613 -1.76 -14.74 35.54
N ARG A 614 -0.85 -15.72 35.44
CA ARG A 614 0.58 -15.52 35.67
C ARG A 614 1.22 -14.65 34.59
N ALA A 615 1.03 -14.99 33.32
CA ALA A 615 1.68 -14.35 32.20
C ALA A 615 1.31 -12.87 32.06
N PHE A 616 0.05 -12.52 32.34
CA PHE A 616 -0.39 -11.12 32.36
C PHE A 616 -0.26 -10.44 33.73
N ARG A 617 0.09 -11.19 34.79
CA ARG A 617 0.03 -10.72 36.18
C ARG A 617 -1.34 -10.12 36.54
N TYR A 618 -2.39 -10.70 35.98
CA TYR A 618 -3.74 -10.18 36.12
C TYR A 618 -4.38 -10.64 37.43
N THR A 619 -4.73 -9.68 38.28
CA THR A 619 -5.32 -9.90 39.60
C THR A 619 -6.85 -9.82 39.61
N GLY A 620 -7.47 -9.40 38.49
CA GLY A 620 -8.91 -9.33 38.36
C GLY A 620 -9.58 -10.67 38.08
N GLU A 621 -10.83 -10.58 37.63
CA GLU A 621 -11.67 -11.74 37.34
C GLU A 621 -11.28 -12.39 36.00
N VAL A 622 -10.95 -13.68 36.04
CA VAL A 622 -10.77 -14.50 34.85
C VAL A 622 -11.97 -15.42 34.71
N LEU A 623 -12.73 -15.26 33.62
CA LEU A 623 -13.90 -16.08 33.32
C LEU A 623 -13.51 -17.25 32.41
N GLU A 624 -13.42 -18.42 33.02
CA GLU A 624 -13.27 -19.68 32.29
C GLU A 624 -14.60 -20.05 31.63
N SER A 625 -14.71 -19.82 30.32
CA SER A 625 -15.99 -19.89 29.60
C SER A 625 -15.95 -20.67 28.28
N GLY A 626 -14.76 -21.09 27.83
CA GLY A 626 -14.52 -21.36 26.41
C GLY A 626 -14.34 -20.04 25.66
N TYR A 627 -14.17 -20.08 24.33
CA TYR A 627 -14.19 -18.85 23.54
C TYR A 627 -15.51 -18.64 22.81
N PRO A 628 -16.16 -17.45 22.91
CA PRO A 628 -17.36 -17.14 22.15
C PRO A 628 -17.25 -17.42 20.65
N ARG A 629 -16.07 -17.20 20.04
CA ARG A 629 -15.85 -17.48 18.60
C ARG A 629 -16.02 -18.95 18.24
N ASN A 630 -15.82 -19.85 19.20
CA ASN A 630 -15.88 -21.29 19.00
C ASN A 630 -17.31 -21.85 19.07
N ASP A 631 -18.31 -21.06 19.50
CA ASP A 631 -19.70 -21.50 19.50
C ASP A 631 -20.18 -21.94 18.10
N LEU A 632 -19.63 -21.32 17.04
CA LEU A 632 -19.87 -21.70 15.65
C LEU A 632 -19.42 -23.13 15.32
N LEU A 633 -18.34 -23.61 15.95
CA LEU A 633 -17.76 -24.93 15.70
C LEU A 633 -18.45 -26.04 16.49
N ALA A 634 -19.04 -25.70 17.63
CA ALA A 634 -19.72 -26.64 18.53
C ALA A 634 -21.22 -26.84 18.20
N GLY A 635 -21.83 -25.90 17.47
CA GLY A 635 -23.26 -25.93 17.12
C GLY A 635 -23.57 -26.54 15.74
N PRO A 636 -24.87 -26.66 15.38
CA PRO A 636 -25.33 -27.16 14.07
C PRO A 636 -25.16 -26.12 12.95
N ALA A 637 -23.93 -25.70 12.68
CA ALA A 637 -23.63 -24.66 11.70
C ALA A 637 -23.50 -25.22 10.27
N ASP A 638 -24.01 -24.48 9.28
CA ASP A 638 -23.99 -24.88 7.87
C ASP A 638 -22.64 -24.58 7.20
N ALA A 639 -21.76 -25.59 7.16
CA ALA A 639 -20.49 -25.52 6.44
C ALA A 639 -20.67 -25.29 4.92
N SER A 640 -21.79 -25.72 4.34
CA SER A 640 -22.02 -25.66 2.88
C SER A 640 -22.15 -24.22 2.37
N ALA A 641 -22.67 -23.31 3.20
CA ALA A 641 -22.74 -21.88 2.87
C ALA A 641 -21.35 -21.23 2.74
N VAL A 642 -20.36 -21.67 3.52
CA VAL A 642 -18.97 -21.22 3.40
C VAL A 642 -18.35 -21.76 2.11
N ARG A 643 -18.53 -23.06 1.83
CA ARG A 643 -18.02 -23.73 0.62
C ARG A 643 -18.53 -23.06 -0.65
N ARG A 644 -19.83 -22.79 -0.73
CA ARG A 644 -20.46 -22.07 -1.85
C ARG A 644 -19.90 -20.65 -2.03
N ARG A 645 -19.69 -19.90 -0.94
CA ARG A 645 -19.09 -18.55 -1.01
C ARG A 645 -17.67 -18.56 -1.55
N LEU A 646 -16.89 -19.59 -1.21
CA LEU A 646 -15.54 -19.79 -1.72
C LEU A 646 -15.50 -20.37 -3.14
N GLY A 647 -16.64 -20.74 -3.72
CA GLY A 647 -16.73 -21.35 -5.05
C GLY A 647 -16.17 -22.77 -5.11
N ILE A 648 -16.14 -23.49 -3.97
CA ILE A 648 -15.58 -24.84 -3.88
C ILE A 648 -16.68 -25.85 -4.20
N PRO A 649 -16.45 -26.79 -5.16
CA PRO A 649 -17.41 -27.86 -5.45
C PRO A 649 -17.65 -28.80 -4.26
N ASP A 650 -18.87 -29.34 -4.15
CA ASP A 650 -19.30 -30.16 -3.01
C ASP A 650 -18.55 -31.50 -2.90
N ASP A 651 -18.03 -32.02 -4.01
CA ASP A 651 -17.25 -33.27 -4.09
C ASP A 651 -15.78 -33.10 -3.69
N ARG A 652 -15.31 -31.87 -3.48
CA ARG A 652 -13.91 -31.60 -3.13
C ARG A 652 -13.69 -31.56 -1.62
N ARG A 653 -12.58 -32.18 -1.20
CA ARG A 653 -12.09 -32.10 0.18
C ARG A 653 -11.30 -30.80 0.40
N ILE A 654 -11.56 -30.12 1.50
CA ILE A 654 -10.92 -28.85 1.84
C ILE A 654 -9.79 -29.09 2.84
N VAL A 655 -8.56 -28.79 2.40
CA VAL A 655 -7.39 -28.71 3.28
C VAL A 655 -7.17 -27.25 3.63
N LEU A 656 -7.29 -26.89 4.91
CA LEU A 656 -6.90 -25.57 5.40
C LEU A 656 -5.46 -25.63 5.90
N TYR A 657 -4.54 -24.96 5.20
CA TYR A 657 -3.17 -24.78 5.65
C TYR A 657 -2.99 -23.40 6.31
N ALA A 658 -2.72 -23.40 7.61
CA ALA A 658 -2.56 -22.18 8.42
C ALA A 658 -1.22 -22.20 9.19
N PRO A 659 -0.08 -21.91 8.52
CA PRO A 659 1.24 -21.88 9.15
C PRO A 659 1.43 -20.64 10.04
N THR A 660 2.26 -20.76 11.08
CA THR A 660 2.67 -19.60 11.88
C THR A 660 3.79 -18.81 11.20
N TRP A 661 3.85 -17.50 11.45
CA TRP A 661 4.99 -16.68 11.01
C TRP A 661 6.22 -16.95 11.88
N ARG A 662 7.40 -16.67 11.36
CA ARG A 662 8.69 -16.84 12.06
C ARG A 662 9.33 -15.49 12.32
N GLU A 663 9.72 -15.23 13.57
CA GLU A 663 10.32 -13.96 14.00
C GLU A 663 11.64 -13.62 13.31
N ASP A 664 12.39 -14.64 12.89
CA ASP A 664 13.67 -14.52 12.21
C ASP A 664 13.56 -14.39 10.67
N GLN A 665 12.34 -14.52 10.12
CA GLN A 665 12.05 -14.35 8.69
C GLN A 665 11.49 -12.96 8.37
N GLN A 666 12.02 -11.91 9.01
CA GLN A 666 11.65 -10.53 8.68
C GLN A 666 12.10 -10.21 7.25
N ARG A 667 11.22 -9.57 6.48
CA ARG A 667 11.55 -9.15 5.11
C ARG A 667 12.69 -8.12 5.14
N ALA A 668 13.50 -8.08 4.09
CA ALA A 668 14.68 -7.21 4.01
C ALA A 668 14.34 -5.70 4.12
N ASN A 669 13.11 -5.31 3.79
CA ASN A 669 12.61 -3.94 3.94
C ASN A 669 12.12 -3.61 5.37
N GLY A 670 12.11 -4.58 6.28
CA GLY A 670 11.60 -4.43 7.65
C GLY A 670 10.07 -4.53 7.79
N ASP A 671 9.33 -4.58 6.68
CA ASP A 671 7.86 -4.54 6.65
C ASP A 671 7.27 -5.96 6.57
N GLY A 672 6.88 -6.50 7.72
CA GLY A 672 6.28 -7.82 7.82
C GLY A 672 7.26 -8.97 7.61
N TYR A 673 6.73 -10.17 7.47
CA TYR A 673 7.48 -11.42 7.45
C TYR A 673 7.24 -12.20 6.16
N ARG A 674 8.18 -13.09 5.85
CA ARG A 674 8.10 -13.98 4.68
C ARG A 674 7.03 -15.05 4.88
N LEU A 675 6.48 -15.55 3.78
CA LEU A 675 5.48 -16.62 3.81
C LEU A 675 6.12 -18.00 4.06
N ASP A 676 7.27 -18.26 3.43
CA ASP A 676 8.03 -19.52 3.47
C ASP A 676 7.15 -20.78 3.65
N LEU A 677 6.34 -21.12 2.65
CA LEU A 677 5.33 -22.18 2.76
C LEU A 677 5.90 -23.55 3.12
N ARG A 678 7.14 -23.84 2.70
CA ARG A 678 7.83 -25.14 2.74
C ARG A 678 7.11 -26.34 2.10
N LEU A 679 5.84 -26.18 1.74
CA LEU A 679 5.04 -27.11 0.96
C LEU A 679 5.38 -26.95 -0.53
N ASP A 680 5.75 -28.05 -1.17
CA ASP A 680 5.89 -28.12 -2.62
C ASP A 680 4.49 -28.11 -3.25
N LEU A 681 4.06 -26.93 -3.71
CA LEU A 681 2.76 -26.74 -4.34
C LEU A 681 2.60 -27.52 -5.64
N ALA A 682 3.69 -27.77 -6.39
CA ALA A 682 3.64 -28.53 -7.62
C ALA A 682 3.41 -30.02 -7.33
N ALA A 683 4.15 -30.57 -6.37
CA ALA A 683 3.95 -31.96 -5.91
C ALA A 683 2.57 -32.15 -5.27
N ALA A 684 2.12 -31.22 -4.43
CA ALA A 684 0.81 -31.25 -3.80
C ALA A 684 -0.31 -31.25 -4.86
N ARG A 685 -0.18 -30.42 -5.90
CA ARG A 685 -1.13 -30.36 -7.01
C ARG A 685 -1.19 -31.67 -7.78
N ALA A 686 -0.04 -32.24 -8.13
CA ALA A 686 0.02 -33.51 -8.85
C ALA A 686 -0.60 -34.66 -8.03
N ALA A 687 -0.48 -34.61 -6.71
CA ALA A 687 -0.92 -35.67 -5.81
C ALA A 687 -2.38 -35.53 -5.32
N LEU A 688 -2.90 -34.31 -5.23
CA LEU A 688 -4.17 -34.00 -4.54
C LEU A 688 -5.17 -33.20 -5.39
N GLY A 689 -4.73 -32.62 -6.52
CA GLY A 689 -5.51 -31.63 -7.28
C GLY A 689 -6.80 -32.13 -7.91
N GLU A 690 -7.00 -33.45 -8.03
CA GLU A 690 -8.23 -34.05 -8.54
C GLU A 690 -9.35 -34.14 -7.50
N ASP A 691 -9.02 -34.22 -6.20
CA ASP A 691 -10.00 -34.46 -5.13
C ASP A 691 -10.00 -33.38 -4.04
N HIS A 692 -8.95 -32.57 -3.97
CA HIS A 692 -8.75 -31.59 -2.90
C HIS A 692 -8.72 -30.15 -3.40
N VAL A 693 -8.99 -29.23 -2.49
CA VAL A 693 -8.68 -27.80 -2.61
C VAL A 693 -7.85 -27.39 -1.39
N LEU A 694 -6.74 -26.70 -1.63
CA LEU A 694 -5.86 -26.17 -0.61
C LEU A 694 -6.17 -24.70 -0.34
N LEU A 695 -6.78 -24.42 0.81
CA LEU A 695 -6.95 -23.07 1.33
C LEU A 695 -5.72 -22.70 2.12
N VAL A 696 -4.97 -21.69 1.66
CA VAL A 696 -3.81 -21.19 2.40
C VAL A 696 -4.21 -19.94 3.15
N ARG A 697 -4.05 -19.96 4.48
CA ARG A 697 -4.28 -18.82 5.36
C ARG A 697 -2.97 -18.38 6.00
N PRO A 698 -2.20 -17.50 5.35
CA PRO A 698 -1.02 -16.90 5.97
C PRO A 698 -1.39 -16.16 7.26
N HIS A 699 -0.46 -16.13 8.21
CA HIS A 699 -0.63 -15.28 9.38
C HIS A 699 -0.69 -13.80 8.99
N THR A 700 -1.43 -12.96 9.72
CA THR A 700 -1.60 -11.51 9.44
C THR A 700 -0.32 -10.66 9.48
N HIS A 701 0.80 -11.26 9.86
CA HIS A 701 2.13 -10.65 9.90
C HIS A 701 2.96 -11.01 8.65
N VAL A 702 2.55 -12.06 7.93
CA VAL A 702 3.11 -12.39 6.62
C VAL A 702 2.66 -11.32 5.63
N ALA A 703 3.62 -10.82 4.87
CA ALA A 703 3.43 -9.75 3.90
C ALA A 703 3.84 -10.17 2.49
N GLU A 704 4.17 -11.44 2.25
CA GLU A 704 4.43 -11.95 0.91
C GLU A 704 3.15 -12.51 0.30
N PRO A 705 2.86 -12.22 -0.99
CA PRO A 705 1.71 -12.80 -1.68
C PRO A 705 1.90 -14.30 -1.88
N LEU A 706 0.79 -15.03 -1.90
CA LEU A 706 0.78 -16.46 -2.21
C LEU A 706 1.13 -16.69 -3.70
N PRO A 707 2.22 -17.41 -4.04
CA PRO A 707 2.48 -17.78 -5.43
C PRO A 707 1.38 -18.69 -5.98
N ASP A 708 1.08 -18.55 -7.27
CA ASP A 708 0.18 -19.42 -8.03
C ASP A 708 -1.22 -19.62 -7.44
N ALA A 709 -1.70 -18.68 -6.63
CA ALA A 709 -3.06 -18.67 -6.12
C ALA A 709 -4.09 -18.39 -7.22
N GLY A 710 -5.24 -19.06 -7.16
CA GLY A 710 -6.42 -18.77 -8.00
C GLY A 710 -6.59 -19.67 -9.22
N ASP A 711 -5.92 -20.82 -9.27
CA ASP A 711 -6.01 -21.81 -10.36
C ASP A 711 -7.00 -22.95 -10.12
N GLY A 712 -7.81 -22.84 -9.06
CA GLY A 712 -8.82 -23.82 -8.67
C GLY A 712 -8.35 -24.89 -7.67
N PHE A 713 -7.05 -25.11 -7.52
CA PHE A 713 -6.52 -25.98 -6.44
C PHE A 713 -6.05 -25.16 -5.24
N VAL A 714 -5.28 -24.09 -5.45
CA VAL A 714 -4.77 -23.23 -4.37
C VAL A 714 -5.59 -21.95 -4.29
N LEU A 715 -6.19 -21.70 -3.12
CA LEU A 715 -6.93 -20.47 -2.84
C LEU A 715 -6.26 -19.70 -1.70
N ASP A 716 -5.92 -18.43 -1.95
CA ASP A 716 -5.49 -17.51 -0.91
C ASP A 716 -6.70 -17.03 -0.11
N VAL A 717 -6.76 -17.41 1.16
CA VAL A 717 -7.81 -17.02 2.11
C VAL A 717 -7.26 -16.19 3.27
N GLY A 718 -6.08 -15.59 3.11
CA GLY A 718 -5.44 -14.72 4.12
C GLY A 718 -6.32 -13.54 4.54
N ASP A 719 -7.08 -12.98 3.60
CA ASP A 719 -7.99 -11.85 3.81
C ASP A 719 -9.44 -12.28 4.14
N TYR A 720 -9.72 -13.59 4.26
CA TYR A 720 -11.04 -14.06 4.67
C TYR A 720 -11.33 -13.63 6.12
N PRO A 721 -12.47 -13.01 6.45
CA PRO A 721 -12.57 -12.20 7.68
C PRO A 721 -12.58 -13.05 8.94
N ASP A 722 -13.42 -14.09 8.95
CA ASP A 722 -13.57 -14.96 10.11
C ASP A 722 -12.97 -16.33 9.82
N VAL A 723 -11.93 -16.67 10.57
CA VAL A 723 -11.26 -17.96 10.47
C VAL A 723 -12.17 -19.10 10.95
N GLN A 724 -13.11 -18.85 11.85
CA GLN A 724 -14.02 -19.88 12.36
C GLN A 724 -14.90 -20.46 11.25
N GLU A 725 -15.26 -19.66 10.25
CA GLU A 725 -16.00 -20.14 9.08
C GLU A 725 -15.13 -21.05 8.20
N LEU A 726 -13.84 -20.75 8.05
CA LEU A 726 -12.92 -21.63 7.33
C LEU A 726 -12.68 -22.94 8.08
N LEU A 727 -12.53 -22.89 9.40
CA LEU A 727 -12.41 -24.07 10.25
C LEU A 727 -13.67 -24.95 10.15
N LEU A 728 -14.86 -24.34 10.14
CA LEU A 728 -16.12 -25.03 9.94
C LEU A 728 -16.18 -25.73 8.57
N ALA A 729 -15.65 -25.11 7.52
CA ALA A 729 -15.67 -25.64 6.16
C ALA A 729 -14.62 -26.73 5.90
N ALA A 730 -13.47 -26.67 6.57
CA ALA A 730 -12.32 -27.52 6.30
C ALA A 730 -12.51 -28.97 6.78
N ASP A 731 -12.08 -29.92 5.94
CA ASP A 731 -12.10 -31.36 6.27
C ASP A 731 -10.86 -31.77 7.05
N VAL A 732 -9.72 -31.10 6.79
CA VAL A 732 -8.43 -31.32 7.46
C VAL A 732 -7.77 -29.97 7.71
N LEU A 733 -7.21 -29.80 8.92
CA LEU A 733 -6.32 -28.68 9.24
C LEU A 733 -4.87 -29.14 9.10
N VAL A 734 -4.08 -28.40 8.32
CA VAL A 734 -2.62 -28.44 8.34
C VAL A 734 -2.14 -27.18 9.07
N THR A 735 -1.35 -27.33 10.12
CA THR A 735 -0.76 -26.21 10.86
C THR A 735 0.59 -26.62 11.44
N ASP A 736 1.20 -25.77 12.26
CA ASP A 736 2.46 -26.04 12.93
C ASP A 736 2.32 -25.82 14.45
N TYR A 737 2.73 -24.65 14.95
CA TYR A 737 2.70 -24.27 16.36
C TYR A 737 1.60 -23.21 16.60
N SER A 738 0.52 -23.25 15.80
CA SER A 738 -0.55 -22.26 15.87
C SER A 738 -1.56 -22.60 16.98
N SER A 739 -2.09 -21.57 17.65
CA SER A 739 -3.20 -21.76 18.58
C SER A 739 -4.51 -22.18 17.89
N ILE A 740 -4.58 -22.10 16.56
CA ILE A 740 -5.75 -22.51 15.77
C ILE A 740 -6.08 -24.01 15.93
N MET A 741 -5.08 -24.83 16.30
CA MET A 741 -5.28 -26.26 16.54
C MET A 741 -6.26 -26.53 17.68
N PHE A 742 -6.28 -25.67 18.72
CA PHE A 742 -7.18 -25.81 19.87
C PHE A 742 -8.63 -25.56 19.46
N ASP A 743 -8.86 -24.59 18.57
CA ASP A 743 -10.20 -24.28 18.07
C ASP A 743 -10.67 -25.38 17.11
N PHE A 744 -9.80 -25.84 16.19
CA PHE A 744 -10.18 -26.89 15.24
C PHE A 744 -10.45 -28.25 15.90
N ALA A 745 -9.79 -28.54 17.03
CA ALA A 745 -10.01 -29.77 17.79
C ALA A 745 -11.48 -29.98 18.23
N ILE A 746 -12.25 -28.90 18.30
CA ILE A 746 -13.69 -28.94 18.62
C ILE A 746 -14.48 -29.73 17.56
N THR A 747 -14.06 -29.62 16.29
CA THR A 747 -14.75 -30.25 15.15
C THR A 747 -14.63 -31.78 15.16
N GLY A 748 -13.64 -32.35 15.84
CA GLY A 748 -13.33 -33.78 15.80
C GLY A 748 -12.65 -34.24 14.50
N ARG A 749 -12.25 -33.31 13.62
CA ARG A 749 -11.63 -33.62 12.32
C ARG A 749 -10.09 -33.69 12.42
N PRO A 750 -9.42 -34.40 11.49
CA PRO A 750 -7.97 -34.59 11.53
C PRO A 750 -7.15 -33.29 11.52
N ILE A 751 -6.08 -33.26 12.31
CA ILE A 751 -5.08 -32.20 12.33
C ILE A 751 -3.73 -32.80 11.96
N LEU A 752 -3.03 -32.20 10.99
CA LEU A 752 -1.68 -32.57 10.60
C LEU A 752 -0.72 -31.43 10.95
N PHE A 753 0.40 -31.75 11.60
CA PHE A 753 1.37 -30.75 12.04
C PHE A 753 2.60 -30.76 11.15
N PHE A 754 2.76 -29.74 10.31
CA PHE A 754 3.91 -29.58 9.45
C PHE A 754 5.03 -28.81 10.18
N THR A 755 5.87 -29.56 10.89
CA THR A 755 6.84 -29.07 11.88
C THR A 755 8.27 -29.21 11.39
N TYR A 756 8.56 -28.68 10.20
CA TYR A 756 9.87 -28.75 9.53
C TYR A 756 11.02 -28.10 10.31
N ASP A 757 10.71 -27.33 11.36
CA ASP A 757 11.65 -26.55 12.17
C ASP A 757 11.40 -26.65 13.68
N LEU A 758 10.84 -27.78 14.14
CA LEU A 758 10.36 -27.97 15.52
C LEU A 758 11.41 -27.61 16.59
N GLU A 759 12.61 -28.16 16.45
CA GLU A 759 13.71 -27.95 17.41
C GLU A 759 14.05 -26.46 17.52
N HIS A 760 14.24 -25.79 16.38
CA HIS A 760 14.52 -24.35 16.34
C HIS A 760 13.38 -23.52 16.94
N TYR A 761 12.13 -23.85 16.63
CA TYR A 761 10.98 -23.08 17.11
C TYR A 761 10.78 -23.21 18.63
N ARG A 762 10.87 -24.43 19.14
CA ARG A 762 10.71 -24.74 20.57
C ARG A 762 11.87 -24.15 21.38
N ASP A 763 13.10 -24.40 20.96
CA ASP A 763 14.27 -24.18 21.82
C ASP A 763 14.92 -22.81 21.62
N ALA A 764 14.75 -22.19 20.45
CA ALA A 764 15.40 -20.92 20.12
C ALA A 764 14.43 -19.72 20.03
N LEU A 765 13.19 -19.93 19.57
CA LEU A 765 12.25 -18.83 19.31
C LEU A 765 11.31 -18.54 20.49
N ARG A 766 10.40 -19.45 20.87
CA ARG A 766 9.27 -19.10 21.77
C ARG A 766 9.17 -19.92 23.04
N GLY A 767 9.56 -21.20 22.99
CA GLY A 767 9.25 -22.17 24.06
C GLY A 767 7.76 -22.49 24.19
N PHE A 768 7.45 -23.69 24.68
CA PHE A 768 6.08 -24.17 24.87
C PHE A 768 5.69 -24.28 26.35
N TYR A 769 4.39 -24.29 26.62
CA TYR A 769 3.81 -24.51 27.95
C TYR A 769 3.62 -26.00 28.30
N PHE A 770 3.63 -26.89 27.30
CA PHE A 770 3.52 -28.33 27.48
C PHE A 770 4.38 -29.07 26.45
N ASP A 771 4.51 -30.38 26.64
CA ASP A 771 5.26 -31.26 25.75
C ASP A 771 4.46 -31.53 24.47
N PHE A 772 4.70 -30.69 23.46
CA PHE A 772 3.95 -30.71 22.20
C PHE A 772 4.12 -32.03 21.45
N GLU A 773 5.31 -32.64 21.46
CA GLU A 773 5.58 -33.90 20.76
C GLU A 773 4.75 -35.05 21.30
N ARG A 774 4.56 -35.08 22.62
CA ARG A 774 3.79 -36.13 23.29
C ARG A 774 2.27 -35.89 23.24
N GLU A 775 1.85 -34.62 23.24
CA GLU A 775 0.46 -34.25 23.48
C GLU A 775 -0.29 -33.80 22.21
N ALA A 776 0.40 -33.65 21.07
CA ALA A 776 -0.22 -33.24 19.81
C ALA A 776 -1.38 -34.19 19.41
N PRO A 777 -2.56 -33.64 19.01
CA PRO A 777 -3.72 -34.42 18.59
C PRO A 777 -3.59 -34.98 17.15
N GLY A 778 -2.38 -35.15 16.63
CA GLY A 778 -2.12 -35.55 15.24
C GLY A 778 -0.63 -35.78 14.98
N PRO A 779 -0.27 -36.29 13.80
CA PRO A 779 1.12 -36.58 13.46
C PRO A 779 1.94 -35.30 13.26
N LEU A 780 3.21 -35.36 13.67
CA LEU A 780 4.23 -34.36 13.37
C LEU A 780 4.98 -34.81 12.10
N LEU A 781 5.06 -33.92 11.11
CA LEU A 781 5.54 -34.19 9.76
C LEU A 781 6.67 -33.20 9.46
N ALA A 782 7.84 -33.69 9.07
CA ALA A 782 9.05 -32.89 8.95
C ALA A 782 9.25 -32.29 7.55
N ASP A 783 8.65 -32.89 6.52
CA ASP A 783 8.81 -32.44 5.14
C ASP A 783 7.52 -32.47 4.31
N SER A 784 7.60 -31.86 3.13
CA SER A 784 6.47 -31.74 2.20
C SER A 784 5.97 -33.08 1.67
N ALA A 785 6.85 -34.08 1.52
CA ALA A 785 6.48 -35.39 0.98
C ALA A 785 5.69 -36.21 2.01
N GLU A 786 6.13 -36.17 3.28
CA GLU A 786 5.39 -36.76 4.41
C GLU A 786 4.01 -36.12 4.56
N LEU A 787 3.91 -34.80 4.45
CA LEU A 787 2.64 -34.08 4.50
C LEU A 787 1.68 -34.48 3.38
N ILE A 788 2.15 -34.50 2.12
CA ILE A 788 1.34 -34.90 0.98
C ILE A 788 0.90 -36.37 1.11
N GLY A 789 1.80 -37.25 1.58
CA GLY A 789 1.50 -38.65 1.85
C GLY A 789 0.42 -38.84 2.92
N ALA A 790 0.50 -38.08 4.03
CA ALA A 790 -0.50 -38.09 5.09
C ALA A 790 -1.87 -37.57 4.63
N LEU A 791 -1.90 -36.51 3.82
CA LEU A 791 -3.15 -36.00 3.25
C LEU A 791 -3.82 -37.03 2.33
N ARG A 792 -3.03 -37.74 1.50
CA ARG A 792 -3.56 -38.84 0.68
C ARG A 792 -4.07 -39.99 1.53
N SER A 793 -3.34 -40.40 2.57
CA SER A 793 -3.74 -41.56 3.38
C SER A 793 -5.09 -41.35 4.06
N LEU A 794 -5.40 -40.14 4.55
CA LEU A 794 -6.71 -39.77 5.10
C LEU A 794 -7.90 -39.96 4.13
N THR A 795 -7.63 -40.07 2.83
CA THR A 795 -8.65 -40.36 1.81
C THR A 795 -8.79 -41.84 1.51
N THR A 796 -7.70 -42.60 1.62
CA THR A 796 -7.62 -44.01 1.21
C THR A 796 -7.83 -45.00 2.35
N ASP A 797 -7.52 -44.61 3.60
CA ASP A 797 -7.62 -45.48 4.79
C ASP A 797 -7.68 -44.65 6.11
N SER A 798 -8.47 -45.10 7.11
CA SER A 798 -8.62 -44.42 8.41
C SER A 798 -7.48 -44.67 9.39
N THR A 799 -6.54 -45.57 9.07
CA THR A 799 -5.47 -46.01 10.00
C THR A 799 -4.66 -44.86 10.62
N LEU A 800 -4.41 -43.78 9.89
CA LEU A 800 -3.70 -42.61 10.45
C LEU A 800 -4.53 -41.89 11.51
N ALA A 801 -5.82 -41.69 11.26
CA ALA A 801 -6.72 -41.06 12.23
C ALA A 801 -6.90 -41.94 13.47
N ASP A 802 -7.01 -43.25 13.29
CA ASP A 802 -7.19 -44.22 14.38
C ASP A 802 -5.98 -44.25 15.33
N ARG A 803 -4.75 -44.14 14.81
CA ARG A 803 -3.52 -44.07 15.62
C ARG A 803 -3.49 -42.87 16.58
N HIS A 804 -4.12 -41.75 16.20
CA HIS A 804 -4.12 -40.51 16.99
C HIS A 804 -5.42 -40.27 17.75
N ALA A 805 -6.42 -41.16 17.65
CA ALA A 805 -7.74 -40.95 18.24
C ALA A 805 -7.72 -40.76 19.76
N ASP A 806 -6.87 -41.50 20.48
CA ASP A 806 -6.70 -41.37 21.94
C ASP A 806 -6.07 -40.04 22.35
N ALA A 807 -5.02 -39.61 21.63
CA ALA A 807 -4.38 -38.33 21.85
C ALA A 807 -5.37 -37.19 21.60
N TYR A 808 -6.14 -37.26 20.50
CA TYR A 808 -7.18 -36.30 20.16
C TYR A 808 -8.26 -36.21 21.25
N ARG A 809 -8.77 -37.34 21.75
CA ARG A 809 -9.76 -37.37 22.84
C ARG A 809 -9.24 -36.69 24.11
N ARG A 810 -8.01 -36.99 24.52
CA ARG A 810 -7.38 -36.36 25.69
C ARG A 810 -7.19 -34.85 25.48
N PHE A 811 -6.72 -34.45 24.30
CA PHE A 811 -6.52 -33.06 23.96
C PHE A 811 -7.83 -32.26 24.06
N ARG A 812 -8.93 -32.77 23.49
CA ARG A 812 -10.27 -32.14 23.63
C ARG A 812 -10.73 -32.06 25.08
N ALA A 813 -10.56 -33.13 25.86
CA ALA A 813 -10.98 -33.15 27.26
C ALA A 813 -10.25 -32.08 28.09
N THR A 814 -8.97 -31.85 27.82
CA THR A 814 -8.14 -30.84 28.50
C THR A 814 -8.43 -29.42 28.02
N HIS A 815 -8.56 -29.22 26.70
CA HIS A 815 -8.52 -27.87 26.12
C HIS A 815 -9.88 -27.33 25.65
N CYS A 816 -10.87 -28.19 25.38
CA CYS A 816 -12.12 -27.80 24.71
C CYS A 816 -13.38 -28.08 25.54
N ARG A 817 -13.25 -28.35 26.84
CA ARG A 817 -14.34 -28.82 27.71
C ARG A 817 -15.55 -27.88 27.75
N LEU A 818 -15.32 -26.57 27.62
CA LEU A 818 -16.35 -25.53 27.70
C LEU A 818 -16.74 -24.96 26.34
N ASP A 819 -16.21 -25.48 25.24
CA ASP A 819 -16.65 -25.10 23.89
C ASP A 819 -17.90 -25.92 23.51
N ASP A 820 -19.00 -25.67 24.23
CA ASP A 820 -20.28 -26.39 24.17
C ASP A 820 -21.36 -25.64 23.37
N GLY A 821 -20.97 -24.59 22.63
CA GLY A 821 -21.90 -23.74 21.87
C GLY A 821 -22.61 -22.68 22.72
N ARG A 822 -22.21 -22.48 23.98
CA ARG A 822 -22.83 -21.53 24.92
C ARG A 822 -21.83 -20.56 25.57
N ALA A 823 -20.62 -20.43 25.03
CA ALA A 823 -19.60 -19.55 25.59
C ALA A 823 -20.02 -18.07 25.50
N ALA A 824 -20.57 -17.64 24.36
CA ALA A 824 -21.05 -16.27 24.18
C ALA A 824 -22.15 -15.92 25.20
N ALA A 825 -23.06 -16.85 25.48
CA ALA A 825 -24.13 -16.65 26.46
C ALA A 825 -23.58 -16.41 27.87
N ARG A 826 -22.66 -17.29 28.33
CA ARG A 826 -21.99 -17.14 29.64
C ARG A 826 -21.24 -15.81 29.77
N VAL A 827 -20.54 -15.40 28.70
CA VAL A 827 -19.79 -14.15 28.66
C VAL A 827 -20.73 -12.94 28.72
N VAL A 828 -21.83 -12.96 27.97
CA VAL A 828 -22.81 -11.85 27.95
C VAL A 828 -23.53 -11.72 29.29
N ASP A 829 -23.89 -12.83 29.94
CA ASP A 829 -24.47 -12.81 31.29
C ASP A 829 -23.55 -12.04 32.25
N ARG A 830 -22.27 -12.44 32.31
CA ARG A 830 -21.29 -11.82 33.20
C ARG A 830 -20.97 -10.37 32.81
N LEU A 831 -20.89 -10.07 31.51
CA LEU A 831 -20.65 -8.73 31.01
C LEU A 831 -21.74 -7.75 31.47
N LEU A 832 -23.01 -8.15 31.39
CA LEU A 832 -24.14 -7.32 31.79
C LEU A 832 -24.19 -7.12 33.30
N GLU A 833 -23.92 -8.16 34.10
CA GLU A 833 -23.81 -8.06 35.57
C GLU A 833 -22.75 -7.04 36.01
N LEU A 834 -21.58 -7.03 35.36
CA LEU A 834 -20.51 -6.09 35.68
C LEU A 834 -20.82 -4.63 35.33
N GLY A 835 -21.71 -4.41 34.37
CA GLY A 835 -22.09 -3.08 33.90
C GLY A 835 -23.42 -2.56 34.44
N GLY A 836 -24.17 -3.41 35.15
CA GLY A 836 -25.47 -3.13 35.78
C GLY A 836 -25.41 -2.24 36.99
#